data_AF-A0A914R0C0-F1
#
_entry.id   AF-A0A914R0C0-F1
#
_cell.length_a   1.000
_cell.length_b   1.000
_cell.length_c   1.000
_cell.angle_alpha   90.00
_cell.angle_beta   90.00
_cell.angle_gamma   90.00
#
_symmetry.space_group_name_H-M   'P 1'
#
loop_
_entity.id
_entity.type
_entity.pdbx_description
1 polymer ?
#
loop_
_entity_poly.entity_id
_entity_poly.type
_entity_poly.pdbx_seq_one_letter_code
_entity_poly.pdbx_strand_id
1 'polypeptide(L)'
;MENSKNMLVEAQQNPTTSPLVVWLNGGPGCSSLSGLFQENGPFQVNPDGTTLIENMYSWNKIANVLYLESPRDVGFSYGTPANIVHTDNLTRDDNAEAIMGFVQRFPYYAGRDFYITGESYGGVYVPTLSQKVVELITSNNLNLTFKGFAVGNGILSNSRQVDSYVDLSYYRGIIGKQQFDYIKSCCPYQLVPAQICNYTSTYLTFDYTNGFYVPKNSTDPNFIACANTIAAIGQDNMWESEIYADVYNFIQSCYVTSEGFKDGLKDYMKVEKVRSLLSKFTDSPIVSDGYSSFIDQGAKINTKSTDPFAGYRCYSNDAMIKYLNTPEVKKAINIQTTSPAWNITWVDCADEGFFKYLRQYPEMDGVFKSLLNWQNGLKILVYNGDTDSVCNYLGDQWFVEDLKLPYVTDRKNWHFSYQPGMLNEVAGSYQGFSMLNTSSFIDLVTIKGSGHMVPTDRPGQSLQMITNFIMGTRDYNMPPNVNMNQAPLKDQYKTTQPMYTRKELDKVYNLPGLTFPITFENYAGYLKASPGNYMHYWMVTSQTSPGSDPLFLWLTGGPGCSGLGALLTELGPFRPNPDNRTLSENVFSWNKFANILFLESPRGVGFSFQNMTENNDTIWDDDRSANDAYLALKDFFSVYTEFQQRPFYIIGESYGGVYVPMLTSLLIQKIQSGDIQNVNLVGMAVGNGELNSIIGSNSLLSDMYYHGYLGTGEWSMLAQCCNTTYQLLPFCPFDQRYYVSSDGSAYPKDPNDACDNLIADKINNVWTEDMLLYSDVYNQNQDCYQQTSYLLGSVRSAKTRQKVVEHTRKFIKQQKDASVTNYVDAYRYNNDNYNPISTDPLGGFPCFGTDAAADYLNQPEVRKALHVPDFLSKTTWGFCNLVDDVNYNYVRQYNDTGIFFDRILQSQHPMKILIYNGDTDYACNFMGDQWFVEGIASKWGLATTIPYNAWIFRNQIAGYAKQFASEHVKINLVTVKGAGHMVPMDRPGPAMQLMSNFFNDRDFNSSVTYSTANTPLKEQYRIQEMLTNITITQKTSAYRKAKAIIRQSEGEEAASRVKRETRPDPPRPPPGSKEADRVTALPGFSYIIGLLKHLSIKLRHHLFYG
;
A
#
# COMPACT_ATOMS: atom_id res chain seq x y z
N MET A 1 -25.56 -11.99 46.92
CA MET A 1 -24.23 -11.73 47.53
C MET A 1 -23.98 -10.22 47.63
N GLU A 2 -22.95 -9.77 48.36
CA GLU A 2 -22.55 -8.35 48.46
C GLU A 2 -21.33 -7.95 47.62
N ASN A 3 -20.55 -8.91 47.09
CA ASN A 3 -19.12 -8.70 46.77
C ASN A 3 -18.69 -8.92 45.30
N SER A 4 -19.63 -9.14 44.36
CA SER A 4 -19.30 -9.27 42.93
C SER A 4 -19.03 -7.90 42.30
N LYS A 5 -17.83 -7.67 41.79
CA LYS A 5 -17.46 -6.40 41.16
C LYS A 5 -18.12 -6.27 39.78
N ASN A 6 -18.69 -5.10 39.57
CA ASN A 6 -19.24 -4.68 38.28
C ASN A 6 -18.88 -3.22 38.00
N MET A 7 -19.03 -2.85 36.72
CA MET A 7 -18.93 -1.48 36.25
C MET A 7 -19.99 -1.22 35.18
N LEU A 8 -20.93 -0.33 35.50
CA LEU A 8 -21.93 0.17 34.57
C LEU A 8 -21.36 1.37 33.82
N VAL A 9 -21.54 1.40 32.50
CA VAL A 9 -21.38 2.59 31.67
C VAL A 9 -22.72 2.90 31.00
N GLU A 10 -23.28 4.07 31.30
CA GLU A 10 -24.56 4.49 30.73
C GLU A 10 -24.43 4.79 29.23
N ALA A 11 -25.55 4.74 28.50
CA ALA A 11 -25.55 5.02 27.07
C ALA A 11 -25.19 6.49 26.79
N GLN A 12 -24.30 6.76 25.82
CA GLN A 12 -23.91 8.12 25.44
C GLN A 12 -25.09 8.94 24.87
N GLN A 13 -26.13 8.26 24.39
CA GLN A 13 -27.38 8.87 23.95
C GLN A 13 -28.56 8.21 24.69
N ASN A 14 -29.43 9.08 25.24
CA ASN A 14 -30.69 8.71 25.88
C ASN A 14 -30.61 7.54 26.89
N PRO A 15 -29.69 7.54 27.89
CA PRO A 15 -29.50 6.41 28.81
C PRO A 15 -30.78 6.03 29.57
N THR A 16 -31.67 7.00 29.79
CA THR A 16 -33.00 6.83 30.40
C THR A 16 -34.04 6.17 29.50
N THR A 17 -33.74 5.87 28.23
CA THR A 17 -34.57 5.05 27.32
C THR A 17 -33.84 3.82 26.78
N SER A 18 -32.52 3.92 26.54
CA SER A 18 -31.72 2.87 25.89
C SER A 18 -31.70 1.53 26.65
N PRO A 19 -31.45 0.39 25.95
CA PRO A 19 -31.43 -0.93 26.57
C PRO A 19 -30.39 -1.10 27.68
N LEU A 20 -30.55 -2.16 28.47
CA LEU A 20 -29.52 -2.67 29.39
C LEU A 20 -28.87 -3.92 28.77
N VAL A 21 -27.55 -3.90 28.64
CA VAL A 21 -26.73 -4.99 28.09
C VAL A 21 -25.74 -5.43 29.16
N VAL A 22 -25.76 -6.69 29.58
CA VAL A 22 -24.68 -7.28 30.40
C VAL A 22 -23.56 -7.77 29.49
N TRP A 23 -22.30 -7.52 29.84
CA TRP A 23 -21.13 -8.10 29.15
C TRP A 23 -20.34 -9.04 30.08
N LEU A 24 -19.96 -10.21 29.55
CA LEU A 24 -19.17 -11.25 30.21
C LEU A 24 -18.00 -11.70 29.33
N ASN A 25 -16.76 -11.49 29.77
CA ASN A 25 -15.61 -12.20 29.18
C ASN A 25 -15.60 -13.68 29.65
N GLY A 26 -14.72 -14.50 29.07
CA GLY A 26 -14.69 -15.95 29.24
C GLY A 26 -13.61 -16.49 30.19
N GLY A 27 -12.63 -17.20 29.63
CA GLY A 27 -11.64 -17.98 30.37
C GLY A 27 -11.93 -19.50 30.30
N PRO A 28 -12.49 -20.15 31.34
CA PRO A 28 -13.19 -19.55 32.48
C PRO A 28 -12.26 -18.89 33.50
N GLY A 29 -12.68 -17.74 34.06
CA GLY A 29 -11.92 -17.04 35.10
C GLY A 29 -11.24 -15.74 34.67
N CYS A 30 -11.61 -15.17 33.51
CA CYS A 30 -11.06 -13.91 33.00
C CYS A 30 -12.03 -12.72 33.22
N SER A 31 -11.48 -11.52 33.40
CA SER A 31 -12.23 -10.36 33.85
C SER A 31 -13.01 -9.66 32.73
N SER A 32 -14.27 -9.36 32.99
CA SER A 32 -15.10 -8.49 32.13
C SER A 32 -14.66 -7.02 32.09
N LEU A 33 -13.66 -6.60 32.89
CA LEU A 33 -13.04 -5.28 32.72
C LEU A 33 -12.09 -5.25 31.52
N SER A 34 -11.61 -6.40 31.03
CA SER A 34 -10.82 -6.48 29.80
C SER A 34 -11.65 -6.05 28.57
N GLY A 35 -12.89 -6.55 28.46
CA GLY A 35 -13.84 -6.06 27.44
C GLY A 35 -14.25 -4.59 27.59
N LEU A 36 -14.15 -4.02 28.80
CA LEU A 36 -14.36 -2.59 29.02
C LEU A 36 -13.16 -1.76 28.52
N PHE A 37 -11.94 -2.13 28.90
CA PHE A 37 -10.73 -1.31 28.71
C PHE A 37 -9.95 -1.60 27.43
N GLN A 38 -10.31 -2.64 26.67
CA GLN A 38 -9.66 -3.00 25.41
C GLN A 38 -10.65 -3.05 24.25
N GLU A 39 -11.73 -3.81 24.41
CA GLU A 39 -12.64 -4.16 23.32
C GLU A 39 -13.71 -3.09 23.04
N ASN A 40 -14.80 -3.07 23.83
CA ASN A 40 -16.05 -2.43 23.48
C ASN A 40 -16.55 -1.38 24.50
N GLY A 41 -15.88 -1.21 25.63
CA GLY A 41 -16.16 -0.14 26.58
C GLY A 41 -15.71 1.25 26.10
N PRO A 42 -16.14 2.34 26.78
CA PRO A 42 -16.02 3.72 26.30
C PRO A 42 -14.59 4.27 26.25
N PHE A 43 -13.62 3.61 26.86
CA PHE A 43 -12.25 4.09 26.97
C PHE A 43 -11.25 2.96 26.80
N GLN A 44 -10.15 3.24 26.10
CA GLN A 44 -9.00 2.35 26.00
C GLN A 44 -7.81 2.91 26.79
N VAL A 45 -6.96 2.02 27.31
CA VAL A 45 -5.77 2.42 28.08
C VAL A 45 -4.61 2.77 27.15
N ASN A 46 -3.92 3.88 27.40
CA ASN A 46 -2.78 4.32 26.62
C ASN A 46 -1.50 3.50 26.92
N PRO A 47 -0.47 3.54 26.03
CA PRO A 47 0.82 2.88 26.22
C PRO A 47 1.57 3.15 27.53
N ASP A 48 1.18 4.18 28.27
CA ASP A 48 1.73 4.59 29.56
C ASP A 48 1.16 3.79 30.75
N GLY A 49 0.00 3.15 30.60
CA GLY A 49 -0.75 2.53 31.69
C GLY A 49 -1.20 3.51 32.77
N THR A 50 -1.38 4.79 32.41
CA THR A 50 -1.78 5.87 33.33
C THR A 50 -2.83 6.83 32.75
N THR A 51 -3.02 6.88 31.42
CA THR A 51 -4.04 7.71 30.77
C THR A 51 -5.00 6.88 29.92
N LEU A 52 -6.17 7.47 29.61
CA LEU A 52 -7.22 6.87 28.80
C LEU A 52 -7.53 7.72 27.56
N ILE A 53 -7.92 7.06 26.47
CA ILE A 53 -8.43 7.62 25.21
C ILE A 53 -9.88 7.14 24.99
N GLU A 54 -10.74 7.93 24.34
CA GLU A 54 -12.11 7.50 23.99
C GLU A 54 -12.09 6.37 22.95
N ASN A 55 -12.85 5.30 23.20
CA ASN A 55 -13.23 4.35 22.17
C ASN A 55 -14.43 4.88 21.38
N MET A 56 -14.16 5.50 20.23
CA MET A 56 -15.21 6.03 19.34
C MET A 56 -16.20 4.96 18.85
N TYR A 57 -15.85 3.67 18.95
CA TYR A 57 -16.68 2.54 18.54
C TYR A 57 -17.33 1.79 19.72
N SER A 58 -17.33 2.36 20.93
CA SER A 58 -17.88 1.67 22.10
C SER A 58 -19.36 1.29 21.95
N TRP A 59 -19.73 0.10 22.42
CA TRP A 59 -21.11 -0.35 22.50
C TRP A 59 -21.99 0.56 23.39
N ASN A 60 -21.38 1.34 24.29
CA ASN A 60 -22.12 2.34 25.06
C ASN A 60 -22.61 3.53 24.21
N LYS A 61 -22.25 3.64 22.93
CA LYS A 61 -22.87 4.59 21.99
C LYS A 61 -24.38 4.33 21.82
N ILE A 62 -24.85 3.08 22.01
CA ILE A 62 -26.26 2.67 21.81
C ILE A 62 -26.97 2.09 23.05
N ALA A 63 -26.24 1.65 24.07
CA ALA A 63 -26.81 0.91 25.20
C ALA A 63 -26.16 1.26 26.54
N ASN A 64 -26.86 0.97 27.65
CA ASN A 64 -26.25 0.97 28.97
C ASN A 64 -25.56 -0.40 29.15
N VAL A 65 -24.23 -0.43 29.27
CA VAL A 65 -23.45 -1.68 29.31
C VAL A 65 -22.95 -1.94 30.73
N LEU A 66 -23.25 -3.13 31.25
CA LEU A 66 -22.87 -3.60 32.59
C LEU A 66 -21.83 -4.72 32.48
N TYR A 67 -20.57 -4.36 32.70
CA TYR A 67 -19.45 -5.30 32.77
C TYR A 67 -19.43 -5.95 34.16
N LEU A 68 -19.47 -7.28 34.22
CA LEU A 68 -19.56 -8.05 35.47
C LEU A 68 -18.38 -9.00 35.61
N GLU A 69 -17.48 -8.76 36.58
CA GLU A 69 -16.32 -9.65 36.82
C GLU A 69 -16.81 -10.97 37.43
N SER A 70 -16.68 -12.06 36.67
CA SER A 70 -17.35 -13.34 36.88
C SER A 70 -16.43 -14.51 36.52
N PRO A 71 -16.47 -15.63 37.26
CA PRO A 71 -17.17 -15.85 38.52
C PRO A 71 -16.60 -15.02 39.69
N ARG A 72 -17.10 -15.31 40.89
CA ARG A 72 -16.48 -14.86 42.15
C ARG A 72 -14.98 -15.12 42.17
N ASP A 73 -14.22 -14.27 42.86
CA ASP A 73 -12.75 -14.34 43.00
C ASP A 73 -11.93 -14.06 41.71
N VAL A 74 -12.59 -13.59 40.63
CA VAL A 74 -11.94 -13.03 39.42
C VAL A 74 -11.78 -11.50 39.53
N GLY A 75 -10.63 -10.96 39.14
CA GLY A 75 -10.41 -9.52 39.07
C GLY A 75 -10.52 -8.84 40.44
N PHE A 76 -11.52 -7.98 40.66
CA PHE A 76 -11.86 -7.46 42.00
C PHE A 76 -13.11 -8.08 42.63
N SER A 77 -13.79 -9.05 41.98
CA SER A 77 -14.83 -9.86 42.64
C SER A 77 -14.21 -10.72 43.74
N TYR A 78 -14.90 -10.91 44.86
CA TYR A 78 -14.39 -11.72 45.98
C TYR A 78 -15.49 -12.37 46.81
N GLY A 79 -15.15 -13.35 47.66
CA GLY A 79 -16.07 -13.86 48.68
C GLY A 79 -15.45 -14.71 49.78
N THR A 80 -16.32 -15.40 50.52
CA THR A 80 -15.98 -16.25 51.67
C THR A 80 -16.82 -17.52 51.67
N PRO A 81 -16.29 -18.70 52.05
CA PRO A 81 -14.87 -18.97 52.34
C PRO A 81 -14.02 -18.90 51.06
N ALA A 82 -12.70 -18.71 51.22
CA ALA A 82 -11.75 -18.77 50.10
C ALA A 82 -11.52 -20.22 49.62
N ASN A 83 -10.88 -20.37 48.45
CA ASN A 83 -10.49 -21.65 47.85
C ASN A 83 -11.66 -22.63 47.61
N ILE A 84 -12.77 -22.12 47.07
CA ILE A 84 -13.88 -22.95 46.60
C ILE A 84 -13.57 -23.59 45.23
N VAL A 85 -14.41 -24.51 44.79
CA VAL A 85 -14.45 -24.97 43.39
C VAL A 85 -15.63 -24.27 42.72
N HIS A 86 -15.33 -23.51 41.67
CA HIS A 86 -16.31 -22.82 40.83
C HIS A 86 -16.90 -23.81 39.82
N THR A 87 -18.14 -23.61 39.40
CA THR A 87 -18.82 -24.47 38.41
C THR A 87 -19.73 -23.64 37.51
N ASP A 88 -20.18 -24.21 36.39
CA ASP A 88 -21.12 -23.53 35.49
C ASP A 88 -22.44 -23.17 36.19
N ASN A 89 -23.00 -24.10 36.99
CA ASN A 89 -24.22 -23.85 37.74
C ASN A 89 -24.02 -22.77 38.82
N LEU A 90 -22.90 -22.78 39.54
CA LEU A 90 -22.61 -21.76 40.54
C LEU A 90 -22.41 -20.40 39.89
N THR A 91 -21.63 -20.32 38.81
CA THR A 91 -21.37 -19.07 38.08
C THR A 91 -22.65 -18.48 37.48
N ARG A 92 -23.53 -19.33 36.94
CA ARG A 92 -24.88 -18.94 36.48
C ARG A 92 -25.70 -18.32 37.59
N ASP A 93 -25.81 -19.00 38.73
CA ASP A 93 -26.68 -18.56 39.83
C ASP A 93 -26.10 -17.33 40.53
N ASP A 94 -24.77 -17.25 40.68
CA ASP A 94 -24.04 -16.08 41.18
C ASP A 94 -24.29 -14.83 40.31
N ASN A 95 -24.24 -14.97 38.99
CA ASN A 95 -24.51 -13.88 38.04
C ASN A 95 -26.00 -13.50 38.00
N ALA A 96 -26.90 -14.47 38.17
CA ALA A 96 -28.33 -14.20 38.28
C ALA A 96 -28.66 -13.41 39.57
N GLU A 97 -28.07 -13.77 40.71
CA GLU A 97 -28.12 -12.96 41.93
C GLU A 97 -27.54 -11.55 41.72
N ALA A 98 -26.41 -11.42 41.03
CA ALA A 98 -25.79 -10.12 40.76
C ALA A 98 -26.70 -9.21 39.91
N ILE A 99 -27.38 -9.76 38.89
CA ILE A 99 -28.37 -9.02 38.08
C ILE A 99 -29.59 -8.65 38.91
N MET A 100 -30.12 -9.55 39.75
CA MET A 100 -31.23 -9.23 40.65
C MET A 100 -30.86 -8.11 41.63
N GLY A 101 -29.68 -8.18 42.25
CA GLY A 101 -29.15 -7.14 43.15
C GLY A 101 -28.91 -5.81 42.44
N PHE A 102 -28.45 -5.82 41.18
CA PHE A 102 -28.34 -4.63 40.34
C PHE A 102 -29.70 -3.98 40.10
N VAL A 103 -30.73 -4.73 39.68
CA VAL A 103 -32.07 -4.17 39.43
C VAL A 103 -32.72 -3.68 40.74
N GLN A 104 -32.51 -4.35 41.87
CA GLN A 104 -32.96 -3.88 43.18
C GLN A 104 -32.29 -2.55 43.59
N ARG A 105 -31.01 -2.38 43.27
CA ARG A 105 -30.24 -1.16 43.57
C ARG A 105 -30.52 -0.01 42.59
N PHE A 106 -30.84 -0.33 41.34
CA PHE A 106 -31.11 0.62 40.26
C PHE A 106 -32.49 0.35 39.63
N PRO A 107 -33.61 0.53 40.37
CA PRO A 107 -34.95 0.11 39.94
C PRO A 107 -35.49 0.86 38.72
N TYR A 108 -34.84 1.93 38.27
CA TYR A 108 -35.15 2.62 37.00
C TYR A 108 -34.64 1.87 35.74
N TYR A 109 -33.96 0.73 35.92
CA TYR A 109 -33.75 -0.28 34.89
C TYR A 109 -34.79 -1.42 34.92
N ALA A 110 -35.74 -1.44 35.85
CA ALA A 110 -36.84 -2.42 35.81
C ALA A 110 -37.70 -2.21 34.55
N GLY A 111 -38.14 -3.30 33.92
CA GLY A 111 -38.92 -3.27 32.68
C GLY A 111 -38.17 -2.80 31.42
N ARG A 112 -36.84 -2.63 31.48
CA ARG A 112 -36.01 -2.33 30.30
C ARG A 112 -35.99 -3.49 29.32
N ASP A 113 -35.87 -3.16 28.04
CA ASP A 113 -35.27 -4.04 27.05
C ASP A 113 -33.89 -4.50 27.55
N PHE A 114 -33.76 -5.79 27.79
CA PHE A 114 -32.60 -6.40 28.45
C PHE A 114 -31.95 -7.45 27.56
N TYR A 115 -30.62 -7.42 27.50
CA TYR A 115 -29.78 -8.34 26.73
C TYR A 115 -28.60 -8.83 27.58
N ILE A 116 -28.16 -10.06 27.31
CA ILE A 116 -26.95 -10.63 27.90
C ILE A 116 -25.97 -10.91 26.77
N THR A 117 -24.73 -10.48 26.88
CA THR A 117 -23.69 -10.65 25.87
C THR A 117 -22.38 -11.08 26.49
N GLY A 118 -21.50 -11.67 25.68
CA GLY A 118 -20.19 -12.11 26.14
C GLY A 118 -19.43 -12.90 25.10
N GLU A 119 -18.21 -13.30 25.44
CA GLU A 119 -17.23 -13.87 24.51
C GLU A 119 -16.56 -15.13 25.07
N SER A 120 -16.05 -16.03 24.21
CA SER A 120 -15.19 -17.15 24.60
C SER A 120 -15.94 -18.20 25.45
N TYR A 121 -15.49 -18.46 26.69
CA TYR A 121 -16.26 -19.22 27.68
C TYR A 121 -17.60 -18.55 28.07
N GLY A 122 -17.82 -17.28 27.67
CA GLY A 122 -19.13 -16.65 27.55
C GLY A 122 -20.14 -17.47 26.74
N GLY A 123 -19.70 -18.33 25.82
CA GLY A 123 -20.54 -19.33 25.15
C GLY A 123 -21.18 -20.36 26.10
N VAL A 124 -20.66 -20.54 27.32
CA VAL A 124 -21.30 -21.30 28.40
C VAL A 124 -22.04 -20.36 29.36
N TYR A 125 -21.41 -19.26 29.78
CA TYR A 125 -22.00 -18.32 30.75
C TYR A 125 -23.29 -17.66 30.23
N VAL A 126 -23.30 -17.14 29.01
CA VAL A 126 -24.40 -16.35 28.46
C VAL A 126 -25.66 -17.20 28.24
N PRO A 127 -25.62 -18.41 27.64
CA PRO A 127 -26.82 -19.23 27.49
C PRO A 127 -27.34 -19.79 28.82
N THR A 128 -26.46 -20.25 29.71
CA THR A 128 -26.91 -20.77 31.02
C THR A 128 -27.50 -19.65 31.89
N LEU A 129 -26.92 -18.45 31.90
CA LEU A 129 -27.48 -17.28 32.57
C LEU A 129 -28.79 -16.82 31.92
N SER A 130 -28.89 -16.86 30.59
CA SER A 130 -30.14 -16.58 29.86
C SER A 130 -31.26 -17.54 30.28
N GLN A 131 -30.94 -18.83 30.46
CA GLN A 131 -31.91 -19.82 30.94
C GLN A 131 -32.37 -19.48 32.36
N LYS A 132 -31.45 -19.05 33.24
CA LYS A 132 -31.79 -18.64 34.60
C LYS A 132 -32.62 -17.35 34.66
N VAL A 133 -32.32 -16.39 33.80
CA VAL A 133 -33.11 -15.15 33.65
C VAL A 133 -34.52 -15.47 33.13
N VAL A 134 -34.68 -16.42 32.20
CA VAL A 134 -35.98 -16.93 31.76
C VAL A 134 -36.76 -17.58 32.91
N GLU A 135 -36.13 -18.41 33.76
CA GLU A 135 -36.76 -18.96 34.98
C GLU A 135 -37.22 -17.84 35.93
N LEU A 136 -36.36 -16.86 36.21
CA LEU A 136 -36.63 -15.77 37.15
C LEU A 136 -37.71 -14.80 36.66
N ILE A 137 -37.77 -14.50 35.37
CA ILE A 137 -38.86 -13.71 34.76
C ILE A 137 -40.17 -14.52 34.79
N THR A 138 -40.14 -15.80 34.40
CA THR A 138 -41.34 -16.66 34.36
C THR A 138 -41.91 -16.92 35.76
N SER A 139 -41.06 -16.89 36.80
CA SER A 139 -41.46 -16.97 38.20
C SER A 139 -41.71 -15.60 38.88
N ASN A 140 -41.69 -14.50 38.11
CA ASN A 140 -41.92 -13.12 38.57
C ASN A 140 -40.94 -12.65 39.68
N ASN A 141 -39.73 -13.20 39.72
CA ASN A 141 -38.65 -12.83 40.63
C ASN A 141 -37.69 -11.76 40.03
N LEU A 142 -37.74 -11.54 38.71
CA LEU A 142 -36.92 -10.54 38.02
C LEU A 142 -37.78 -9.73 37.04
N ASN A 143 -37.84 -8.40 37.22
CA ASN A 143 -38.65 -7.49 36.39
C ASN A 143 -37.78 -6.83 35.30
N LEU A 144 -37.47 -7.58 34.24
CA LEU A 144 -36.76 -7.10 33.05
C LEU A 144 -37.46 -7.62 31.78
N THR A 145 -37.46 -6.84 30.71
CA THR A 145 -37.96 -7.26 29.39
C THR A 145 -36.83 -7.90 28.61
N PHE A 146 -36.45 -9.12 29.00
CA PHE A 146 -35.41 -9.90 28.33
C PHE A 146 -35.77 -10.13 26.85
N LYS A 147 -34.94 -9.62 25.94
CA LYS A 147 -35.15 -9.69 24.49
C LYS A 147 -34.33 -10.78 23.82
N GLY A 148 -33.18 -11.13 24.38
CA GLY A 148 -32.20 -11.90 23.64
C GLY A 148 -30.80 -11.89 24.22
N PHE A 149 -29.91 -12.65 23.58
CA PHE A 149 -28.50 -12.73 23.96
C PHE A 149 -27.57 -12.82 22.75
N ALA A 150 -26.31 -12.42 22.92
CA ALA A 150 -25.28 -12.55 21.90
C ALA A 150 -24.03 -13.26 22.44
N VAL A 151 -23.44 -14.14 21.66
CA VAL A 151 -22.18 -14.82 21.97
C VAL A 151 -21.17 -14.53 20.87
N GLY A 152 -20.05 -13.90 21.25
CA GLY A 152 -18.86 -13.79 20.43
C GLY A 152 -17.96 -15.02 20.60
N ASN A 153 -17.46 -15.58 19.50
CA ASN A 153 -16.45 -16.64 19.47
C ASN A 153 -16.63 -17.66 20.60
N GLY A 154 -17.75 -18.39 20.56
CA GLY A 154 -18.24 -19.15 21.70
C GLY A 154 -17.70 -20.57 21.76
N ILE A 155 -17.54 -21.10 22.97
CA ILE A 155 -17.36 -22.55 23.15
C ILE A 155 -18.72 -23.27 23.25
N LEU A 156 -19.57 -23.09 22.24
CA LEU A 156 -20.95 -23.63 22.22
C LEU A 156 -20.98 -25.17 22.17
N SER A 157 -19.96 -25.78 21.58
CA SER A 157 -19.79 -27.23 21.48
C SER A 157 -18.30 -27.56 21.49
N ASN A 158 -17.82 -28.19 22.56
CA ASN A 158 -16.41 -28.56 22.67
C ASN A 158 -16.06 -29.58 21.58
N SER A 159 -16.96 -30.52 21.25
CA SER A 159 -16.72 -31.49 20.17
C SER A 159 -16.66 -30.86 18.78
N ARG A 160 -17.48 -29.83 18.50
CA ARG A 160 -17.42 -29.14 17.20
C ARG A 160 -16.25 -28.19 17.07
N GLN A 161 -15.78 -27.57 18.15
CA GLN A 161 -14.55 -26.78 18.08
C GLN A 161 -13.34 -27.68 17.76
N VAL A 162 -13.22 -28.86 18.39
CA VAL A 162 -12.17 -29.85 18.07
C VAL A 162 -12.29 -30.41 16.65
N ASP A 163 -13.48 -30.90 16.24
CA ASP A 163 -13.67 -31.51 14.92
C ASP A 163 -13.49 -30.49 13.77
N SER A 164 -13.83 -29.21 13.98
CA SER A 164 -13.67 -28.15 12.96
C SER A 164 -12.26 -27.61 12.84
N TYR A 165 -11.49 -27.58 13.95
CA TYR A 165 -10.09 -27.14 13.92
C TYR A 165 -9.20 -28.08 13.08
N VAL A 166 -9.55 -29.36 12.96
CA VAL A 166 -8.88 -30.31 12.05
C VAL A 166 -9.01 -29.88 10.58
N ASP A 167 -10.19 -29.46 10.13
CA ASP A 167 -10.37 -28.95 8.76
C ASP A 167 -9.74 -27.56 8.58
N LEU A 168 -9.98 -26.63 9.51
CA LEU A 168 -9.44 -25.27 9.43
C LEU A 168 -7.91 -25.23 9.46
N SER A 169 -7.25 -26.06 10.28
CA SER A 169 -5.79 -26.12 10.34
C SER A 169 -5.17 -26.56 9.01
N TYR A 170 -5.84 -27.40 8.21
CA TYR A 170 -5.40 -27.70 6.85
C TYR A 170 -5.67 -26.56 5.88
N TYR A 171 -6.91 -26.03 5.84
CA TYR A 171 -7.28 -24.97 4.89
C TYR A 171 -6.61 -23.61 5.17
N ARG A 172 -6.16 -23.37 6.41
CA ARG A 172 -5.32 -22.22 6.80
C ARG A 172 -3.82 -22.48 6.66
N GLY A 173 -3.40 -23.70 6.30
CA GLY A 173 -1.99 -24.06 6.06
C GLY A 173 -1.14 -24.36 7.30
N ILE A 174 -1.75 -24.56 8.47
CA ILE A 174 -1.09 -24.91 9.73
C ILE A 174 -0.58 -26.36 9.69
N ILE A 175 -1.33 -27.29 9.07
CA ILE A 175 -0.89 -28.69 8.87
C ILE A 175 -0.69 -29.03 7.39
N GLY A 176 0.32 -29.85 7.10
CA GLY A 176 0.64 -30.27 5.73
C GLY A 176 -0.30 -31.35 5.21
N LYS A 177 -0.46 -31.43 3.88
CA LYS A 177 -1.36 -32.38 3.21
C LYS A 177 -1.19 -33.83 3.67
N GLN A 178 0.04 -34.28 3.96
CA GLN A 178 0.28 -35.65 4.44
C GLN A 178 -0.35 -35.92 5.82
N GLN A 179 -0.37 -34.91 6.71
CA GLN A 179 -1.02 -35.01 8.02
C GLN A 179 -2.55 -35.02 7.83
N PHE A 180 -3.07 -34.12 7.00
CA PHE A 180 -4.51 -34.07 6.69
C PHE A 180 -5.03 -35.35 6.02
N ASP A 181 -4.31 -35.89 5.03
CA ASP A 181 -4.61 -37.17 4.39
C ASP A 181 -4.65 -38.32 5.42
N TYR A 182 -3.73 -38.32 6.40
CA TYR A 182 -3.69 -39.32 7.46
C TYR A 182 -4.88 -39.18 8.44
N ILE A 183 -5.17 -37.98 8.95
CA ILE A 183 -6.34 -37.76 9.83
C ILE A 183 -7.64 -38.11 9.10
N LYS A 184 -7.73 -37.77 7.81
CA LYS A 184 -8.86 -38.18 6.95
C LYS A 184 -8.97 -39.69 6.78
N SER A 185 -7.86 -40.43 6.80
CA SER A 185 -7.89 -41.91 6.81
C SER A 185 -8.43 -42.51 8.11
N CYS A 186 -8.39 -41.75 9.22
CA CYS A 186 -9.06 -42.09 10.48
C CYS A 186 -10.56 -41.75 10.49
N CYS A 187 -11.12 -41.14 9.44
CA CYS A 187 -12.56 -40.84 9.42
C CYS A 187 -13.36 -42.15 9.20
N PRO A 188 -14.33 -42.49 10.08
CA PRO A 188 -15.05 -43.77 10.01
C PRO A 188 -16.06 -43.88 8.85
N TYR A 189 -16.24 -42.83 8.04
CA TYR A 189 -17.19 -42.78 6.93
C TYR A 189 -16.52 -42.37 5.62
N GLN A 190 -16.57 -43.24 4.59
CA GLN A 190 -16.08 -42.92 3.25
C GLN A 190 -17.14 -42.18 2.42
N LEU A 191 -17.15 -40.84 2.45
CA LEU A 191 -17.96 -40.02 1.53
C LEU A 191 -17.23 -38.76 1.04
N VAL A 192 -17.75 -38.21 -0.06
CA VAL A 192 -17.31 -36.96 -0.70
C VAL A 192 -18.55 -36.20 -1.18
N PRO A 193 -18.65 -34.86 -1.02
CA PRO A 193 -17.89 -33.96 -0.16
C PRO A 193 -18.74 -33.42 1.03
N ALA A 194 -18.08 -32.74 1.98
CA ALA A 194 -18.69 -31.83 2.96
C ALA A 194 -19.79 -32.40 3.88
N GLN A 195 -19.52 -33.54 4.56
CA GLN A 195 -20.11 -33.80 5.88
C GLN A 195 -19.03 -34.18 6.89
N ILE A 196 -19.10 -33.49 8.03
CA ILE A 196 -18.20 -33.46 9.17
C ILE A 196 -17.77 -34.87 9.59
N CYS A 197 -16.46 -35.15 9.55
CA CYS A 197 -15.90 -36.35 10.16
C CYS A 197 -15.97 -36.20 11.67
N ASN A 198 -16.87 -36.95 12.32
CA ASN A 198 -17.07 -36.89 13.77
C ASN A 198 -15.97 -37.67 14.51
N TYR A 199 -14.78 -37.06 14.53
CA TYR A 199 -13.59 -37.61 15.15
C TYR A 199 -13.75 -37.72 16.67
N THR A 200 -14.28 -36.67 17.29
CA THR A 200 -14.41 -36.55 18.74
C THR A 200 -15.28 -37.65 19.33
N SER A 201 -16.51 -37.88 18.84
CA SER A 201 -17.36 -38.95 19.40
C SER A 201 -16.83 -40.36 19.14
N THR A 202 -15.98 -40.54 18.12
CA THR A 202 -15.36 -41.82 17.78
C THR A 202 -14.18 -42.11 18.72
N TYR A 203 -13.21 -41.19 18.77
CA TYR A 203 -11.88 -41.45 19.32
C TYR A 203 -11.61 -40.82 20.69
N LEU A 204 -12.35 -39.78 21.09
CA LEU A 204 -12.06 -38.99 22.29
C LEU A 204 -13.18 -39.08 23.33
N THR A 205 -12.85 -38.77 24.59
CA THR A 205 -13.82 -38.61 25.68
C THR A 205 -13.52 -37.32 26.44
N PHE A 206 -14.57 -36.60 26.86
CA PHE A 206 -14.39 -35.38 27.64
C PHE A 206 -14.00 -35.76 29.08
N ASP A 207 -12.84 -35.31 29.54
CA ASP A 207 -12.48 -35.35 30.95
C ASP A 207 -13.05 -34.11 31.64
N TYR A 208 -14.08 -34.28 32.46
CA TYR A 208 -14.70 -33.20 33.23
C TYR A 208 -13.77 -32.59 34.29
N THR A 209 -12.65 -33.25 34.63
CA THR A 209 -11.70 -32.80 35.67
C THR A 209 -10.83 -31.66 35.16
N ASN A 210 -10.17 -31.87 34.01
CA ASN A 210 -9.35 -30.85 33.34
C ASN A 210 -10.18 -30.04 32.31
N GLY A 211 -11.33 -30.59 31.89
CA GLY A 211 -12.29 -29.97 30.96
C GLY A 211 -11.86 -30.04 29.49
N PHE A 212 -11.06 -31.03 29.12
CA PHE A 212 -10.51 -31.23 27.78
C PHE A 212 -10.87 -32.63 27.25
N TYR A 213 -10.83 -32.81 25.94
CA TYR A 213 -10.96 -34.12 25.33
C TYR A 213 -9.64 -34.91 25.42
N VAL A 214 -9.74 -36.17 25.82
CA VAL A 214 -8.60 -37.10 25.91
C VAL A 214 -8.84 -38.36 25.06
N PRO A 215 -7.80 -39.01 24.52
CA PRO A 215 -7.92 -40.26 23.78
C PRO A 215 -8.67 -41.35 24.58
N LYS A 216 -9.59 -42.07 23.94
CA LYS A 216 -10.24 -43.24 24.54
C LYS A 216 -9.27 -44.41 24.63
N ASN A 217 -9.33 -45.14 25.74
CA ASN A 217 -8.63 -46.41 25.90
C ASN A 217 -9.09 -47.44 24.85
N SER A 218 -8.12 -48.08 24.19
CA SER A 218 -8.33 -49.16 23.22
C SER A 218 -7.12 -50.11 23.24
N THR A 219 -7.26 -51.28 22.61
CA THR A 219 -6.17 -52.24 22.38
C THR A 219 -5.78 -52.37 20.90
N ASP A 220 -6.49 -51.70 19.98
CA ASP A 220 -6.14 -51.63 18.56
C ASP A 220 -5.09 -50.53 18.31
N PRO A 221 -3.88 -50.85 17.81
CA PRO A 221 -2.85 -49.87 17.50
C PRO A 221 -3.30 -48.79 16.51
N ASN A 222 -4.19 -49.10 15.56
CA ASN A 222 -4.68 -48.13 14.58
C ASN A 222 -5.62 -47.12 15.25
N PHE A 223 -6.55 -47.61 16.08
CA PHE A 223 -7.42 -46.74 16.88
C PHE A 223 -6.62 -45.82 17.80
N ILE A 224 -5.60 -46.35 18.50
CA ILE A 224 -4.73 -45.57 19.40
C ILE A 224 -3.97 -44.48 18.62
N ALA A 225 -3.39 -44.83 17.46
CA ALA A 225 -2.67 -43.87 16.62
C ALA A 225 -3.58 -42.74 16.10
N CYS A 226 -4.79 -43.09 15.65
CA CYS A 226 -5.81 -42.11 15.27
C CYS A 226 -6.21 -41.22 16.46
N ALA A 227 -6.59 -41.80 17.60
CA ALA A 227 -7.05 -41.05 18.77
C ALA A 227 -5.99 -40.07 19.30
N ASN A 228 -4.74 -40.50 19.39
CA ASN A 228 -3.62 -39.65 19.80
C ASN A 228 -3.36 -38.53 18.79
N THR A 229 -3.45 -38.81 17.48
CA THR A 229 -3.22 -37.79 16.43
C THR A 229 -4.36 -36.77 16.37
N ILE A 230 -5.60 -37.20 16.62
CA ILE A 230 -6.78 -36.34 16.64
C ILE A 230 -6.77 -35.44 17.89
N ALA A 231 -6.45 -35.96 19.07
CA ALA A 231 -6.23 -35.13 20.27
C ALA A 231 -5.09 -34.13 20.04
N ALA A 232 -3.95 -34.63 19.54
CA ALA A 232 -2.80 -33.79 19.26
C ALA A 232 -3.12 -32.67 18.27
N ILE A 233 -3.82 -32.92 17.16
CA ILE A 233 -4.06 -31.87 16.14
C ILE A 233 -5.30 -31.02 16.43
N GLY A 234 -6.39 -31.63 16.89
CA GLY A 234 -7.67 -30.95 17.15
C GLY A 234 -7.73 -30.17 18.46
N GLN A 235 -6.74 -30.33 19.36
CA GLN A 235 -6.73 -29.68 20.67
C GLN A 235 -5.31 -29.27 21.12
N ASP A 236 -4.39 -30.22 21.24
CA ASP A 236 -3.14 -29.96 21.99
C ASP A 236 -2.20 -29.02 21.18
N ASN A 237 -2.06 -29.29 19.88
CA ASN A 237 -1.38 -28.42 18.90
C ASN A 237 -2.12 -27.11 18.65
N MET A 238 -3.37 -26.93 19.10
CA MET A 238 -3.98 -25.60 19.05
C MET A 238 -3.18 -24.69 19.98
N TRP A 239 -3.02 -25.10 21.25
CA TRP A 239 -2.26 -24.34 22.25
C TRP A 239 -0.74 -24.45 22.06
N GLU A 240 -0.18 -25.59 21.61
CA GLU A 240 1.24 -25.66 21.24
C GLU A 240 1.59 -24.93 19.91
N SER A 241 0.61 -24.38 19.16
CA SER A 241 0.87 -23.64 17.92
C SER A 241 1.38 -22.20 18.11
N GLU A 242 1.49 -21.70 19.34
CA GLU A 242 2.15 -20.42 19.68
C GLU A 242 3.58 -20.28 19.10
N ILE A 243 4.22 -21.41 18.76
CA ILE A 243 5.53 -21.49 18.09
C ILE A 243 5.46 -20.98 16.63
N TYR A 244 4.27 -20.91 16.03
CA TYR A 244 4.05 -20.64 14.60
C TYR A 244 2.97 -19.58 14.31
N ALA A 245 1.93 -19.43 15.13
CA ALA A 245 0.84 -18.46 14.96
C ALA A 245 0.17 -18.09 16.30
N ASP A 246 -0.53 -16.96 16.33
CA ASP A 246 -1.40 -16.54 17.44
C ASP A 246 -2.72 -17.33 17.41
N VAL A 247 -3.08 -18.00 18.51
CA VAL A 247 -4.25 -18.89 18.58
C VAL A 247 -5.57 -18.12 18.50
N TYR A 248 -5.59 -16.90 19.01
CA TYR A 248 -6.77 -16.03 19.01
C TYR A 248 -6.94 -15.31 17.67
N ASN A 249 -5.87 -15.13 16.90
CA ASN A 249 -5.95 -14.58 15.53
C ASN A 249 -4.82 -15.14 14.64
N PHE A 250 -5.10 -16.17 13.82
CA PHE A 250 -4.04 -16.94 13.14
C PHE A 250 -3.22 -16.14 12.10
N ILE A 251 -3.68 -14.95 11.69
CA ILE A 251 -2.96 -14.04 10.76
C ILE A 251 -2.14 -12.95 11.49
N GLN A 252 -2.13 -13.00 12.82
CA GLN A 252 -1.49 -12.04 13.71
C GLN A 252 -0.25 -12.64 14.40
N SER A 253 0.63 -11.77 14.89
CA SER A 253 1.76 -12.15 15.76
C SER A 253 2.27 -10.96 16.57
N CYS A 254 2.17 -11.02 17.90
CA CYS A 254 2.68 -9.98 18.80
C CYS A 254 4.16 -10.19 19.19
N TYR A 255 5.08 -9.75 18.32
CA TYR A 255 6.53 -9.83 18.56
C TYR A 255 7.05 -8.75 19.53
N VAL A 256 6.66 -8.81 20.80
CA VAL A 256 7.14 -7.85 21.82
C VAL A 256 8.58 -8.17 22.23
N THR A 257 9.51 -7.26 21.89
CA THR A 257 10.92 -7.34 22.30
C THR A 257 11.22 -6.34 23.40
N SER A 258 11.21 -6.75 24.66
CA SER A 258 11.78 -5.95 25.76
C SER A 258 12.22 -6.78 26.97
N GLU A 259 13.24 -6.25 27.65
CA GLU A 259 13.81 -6.81 28.87
C GLU A 259 12.85 -6.55 30.06
N GLY A 260 12.26 -7.60 30.63
CA GLY A 260 11.32 -7.43 31.75
C GLY A 260 10.99 -8.72 32.50
N PHE A 261 10.71 -9.81 31.78
CA PHE A 261 10.36 -11.08 32.40
C PHE A 261 11.57 -11.79 33.03
N LYS A 262 11.64 -11.70 34.36
CA LYS A 262 12.21 -12.73 35.23
C LYS A 262 11.11 -13.29 36.13
N ASP A 263 11.20 -14.59 36.36
CA ASP A 263 10.47 -15.39 37.35
C ASP A 263 8.98 -15.71 37.06
N GLY A 264 8.78 -16.85 36.37
CA GLY A 264 7.50 -17.57 36.21
C GLY A 264 6.72 -17.20 34.93
N LEU A 265 6.14 -18.12 34.16
CA LEU A 265 6.06 -19.61 34.14
C LEU A 265 5.92 -20.02 32.65
N LYS A 266 6.36 -21.17 32.10
CA LYS A 266 7.30 -22.21 32.60
C LYS A 266 8.02 -22.97 31.47
N ASP A 267 7.71 -22.76 30.19
CA ASP A 267 8.19 -23.60 29.06
C ASP A 267 9.33 -22.98 28.23
N TYR A 268 10.23 -22.25 28.90
CA TYR A 268 11.41 -21.59 28.32
C TYR A 268 12.46 -22.59 27.74
N MET A 269 12.20 -23.91 27.77
CA MET A 269 13.17 -24.97 27.51
C MET A 269 13.28 -25.43 26.04
N LYS A 270 12.28 -25.16 25.18
CA LYS A 270 12.37 -25.54 23.75
C LYS A 270 13.33 -24.61 22.95
N VAL A 271 13.44 -23.33 23.32
CA VAL A 271 14.24 -22.31 22.62
C VAL A 271 15.76 -22.58 22.67
N GLU A 272 16.29 -23.14 23.76
CA GLU A 272 17.74 -23.34 23.90
C GLU A 272 18.28 -24.47 23.00
N LYS A 273 17.48 -25.52 22.75
CA LYS A 273 17.81 -26.53 21.74
C LYS A 273 17.83 -25.93 20.33
N VAL A 274 16.88 -25.04 20.00
CA VAL A 274 16.86 -24.31 18.74
C VAL A 274 18.07 -23.38 18.62
N ARG A 275 18.47 -22.67 19.69
CA ARG A 275 19.75 -21.92 19.75
C ARG A 275 20.96 -22.82 19.48
N SER A 276 21.03 -24.04 20.02
CA SER A 276 22.18 -24.93 19.78
C SER A 276 22.28 -25.45 18.33
N LEU A 277 21.18 -25.42 17.59
CA LEU A 277 21.14 -25.73 16.15
C LEU A 277 21.39 -24.49 15.28
N LEU A 278 20.78 -23.34 15.61
CA LEU A 278 20.96 -22.09 14.87
C LEU A 278 22.34 -21.44 15.08
N SER A 279 22.98 -21.64 16.25
CA SER A 279 24.35 -21.17 16.50
C SER A 279 25.42 -21.78 15.58
N LYS A 280 25.10 -22.85 14.85
CA LYS A 280 25.94 -23.39 13.78
C LYS A 280 25.74 -22.71 12.42
N PHE A 281 24.87 -21.70 12.35
CA PHE A 281 24.51 -20.95 11.14
C PHE A 281 24.55 -19.41 11.31
N THR A 282 24.95 -18.87 12.47
CA THR A 282 24.83 -17.43 12.79
C THR A 282 26.13 -16.75 13.25
N ASP A 283 27.23 -16.94 12.52
CA ASP A 283 28.48 -16.15 12.66
C ASP A 283 28.35 -14.77 11.97
N SER A 284 27.51 -13.85 12.49
CA SER A 284 27.55 -12.40 12.19
C SER A 284 26.55 -11.58 13.05
N PRO A 285 27.03 -10.69 13.95
CA PRO A 285 26.20 -9.69 14.62
C PRO A 285 26.61 -8.23 14.28
N ILE A 286 25.81 -7.26 14.76
CA ILE A 286 26.09 -5.80 14.80
C ILE A 286 26.15 -5.07 13.43
N VAL A 287 25.29 -5.48 12.51
CA VAL A 287 24.36 -4.51 11.89
C VAL A 287 22.99 -4.86 12.49
N SER A 288 22.08 -3.89 12.66
CA SER A 288 20.74 -4.22 13.17
C SER A 288 20.03 -5.15 12.19
N ASP A 289 19.44 -6.22 12.72
CA ASP A 289 18.54 -7.15 12.03
C ASP A 289 17.13 -6.55 11.79
N GLY A 290 16.92 -5.31 12.22
CA GLY A 290 15.68 -4.54 12.08
C GLY A 290 15.18 -3.95 13.41
N TYR A 291 15.71 -4.40 14.55
CA TYR A 291 15.07 -4.14 15.85
C TYR A 291 15.83 -3.19 16.77
N SER A 292 15.35 -1.94 16.74
CA SER A 292 15.16 -1.04 17.90
C SER A 292 16.39 -0.32 18.50
N SER A 293 16.43 1.00 18.30
CA SER A 293 16.52 1.97 19.42
C SER A 293 16.09 3.40 19.04
N PHE A 294 14.83 3.54 18.62
CA PHE A 294 14.05 4.74 18.93
C PHE A 294 12.70 4.28 19.50
N ILE A 295 12.26 4.87 20.61
CA ILE A 295 10.97 4.51 21.23
C ILE A 295 9.89 5.35 20.54
N ASP A 296 9.46 4.87 19.39
CA ASP A 296 8.23 5.32 18.75
C ASP A 296 7.01 4.85 19.56
N GLN A 297 6.01 5.72 19.71
CA GLN A 297 4.74 5.38 20.36
C GLN A 297 3.79 4.63 19.41
N GLY A 298 4.04 4.68 18.10
CA GLY A 298 3.41 3.82 17.09
C GLY A 298 3.93 2.37 17.10
N ALA A 299 5.18 2.13 17.49
CA ALA A 299 5.83 0.80 17.51
C ALA A 299 5.26 -0.21 18.53
N LYS A 300 4.11 0.09 19.15
CA LYS A 300 3.28 -0.88 19.89
C LYS A 300 2.03 -1.32 19.09
N ILE A 301 1.89 -0.88 17.84
CA ILE A 301 0.91 -1.33 16.84
C ILE A 301 1.61 -2.33 15.91
N ASN A 302 0.92 -3.43 15.55
CA ASN A 302 1.54 -4.53 14.82
C ASN A 302 1.65 -4.28 13.30
N THR A 303 2.77 -3.69 12.85
CA THR A 303 3.10 -3.52 11.42
C THR A 303 3.59 -4.80 10.72
N LYS A 304 3.48 -5.97 11.37
CA LYS A 304 3.80 -7.30 10.82
C LYS A 304 2.58 -8.21 10.70
N SER A 305 1.39 -7.73 11.07
CA SER A 305 0.14 -8.41 10.73
C SER A 305 -0.06 -8.41 9.23
N THR A 306 -0.64 -9.47 8.66
CA THR A 306 -1.16 -9.41 7.27
C THR A 306 -2.54 -8.74 7.22
N ASP A 307 -3.07 -8.35 8.37
CA ASP A 307 -4.25 -7.51 8.52
C ASP A 307 -3.94 -6.01 8.26
N PRO A 308 -4.48 -5.39 7.20
CA PRO A 308 -4.26 -3.96 6.91
C PRO A 308 -5.04 -3.01 7.84
N PHE A 309 -5.85 -3.51 8.79
CA PHE A 309 -6.66 -2.69 9.69
C PHE A 309 -5.98 -2.35 11.04
N ALA A 310 -4.81 -2.94 11.33
CA ALA A 310 -3.99 -2.64 12.52
C ALA A 310 -4.74 -2.74 13.88
N GLY A 311 -5.74 -3.63 13.99
CA GLY A 311 -6.67 -3.66 15.12
C GLY A 311 -6.03 -3.93 16.49
N TYR A 312 -5.11 -4.89 16.55
CA TYR A 312 -4.60 -5.39 17.84
C TYR A 312 -3.40 -4.61 18.38
N ARG A 313 -3.46 -4.34 19.69
CA ARG A 313 -2.49 -3.54 20.45
C ARG A 313 -1.73 -4.43 21.43
N CYS A 314 -0.54 -4.90 21.04
CA CYS A 314 0.30 -5.81 21.82
C CYS A 314 0.80 -5.26 23.18
N TYR A 315 0.34 -4.07 23.60
CA TYR A 315 0.63 -3.43 24.89
C TYR A 315 -0.59 -3.33 25.83
N SER A 316 -1.77 -3.71 25.35
CA SER A 316 -3.04 -3.39 26.01
C SER A 316 -3.14 -4.06 27.39
N ASN A 317 -2.66 -5.30 27.51
CA ASN A 317 -2.71 -6.07 28.77
C ASN A 317 -1.81 -5.43 29.83
N ASP A 318 -0.53 -5.18 29.52
CA ASP A 318 0.42 -4.53 30.44
C ASP A 318 -0.08 -3.15 30.91
N ALA A 319 -0.60 -2.35 29.98
CA ALA A 319 -1.11 -1.02 30.27
C ALA A 319 -2.34 -1.08 31.17
N MET A 320 -3.27 -2.00 30.91
CA MET A 320 -4.49 -2.23 31.70
C MET A 320 -4.18 -2.74 33.11
N ILE A 321 -3.31 -3.76 33.23
CA ILE A 321 -2.87 -4.31 34.53
C ILE A 321 -2.21 -3.21 35.36
N LYS A 322 -1.35 -2.38 34.75
CA LYS A 322 -0.74 -1.22 35.42
C LYS A 322 -1.80 -0.20 35.85
N TYR A 323 -2.72 0.16 34.97
CA TYR A 323 -3.74 1.20 35.22
C TYR A 323 -4.69 0.81 36.35
N LEU A 324 -5.30 -0.39 36.27
CA LEU A 324 -6.29 -0.88 37.24
C LEU A 324 -5.72 -1.10 38.64
N ASN A 325 -4.42 -1.37 38.76
CA ASN A 325 -3.76 -1.54 40.05
C ASN A 325 -3.38 -0.25 40.77
N THR A 326 -3.44 0.92 40.11
CA THR A 326 -3.14 2.20 40.80
C THR A 326 -4.13 2.46 41.95
N PRO A 327 -3.67 2.93 43.13
CA PRO A 327 -4.55 3.29 44.25
C PRO A 327 -5.64 4.30 43.86
N GLU A 328 -5.32 5.20 42.93
CA GLU A 328 -6.21 6.22 42.37
C GLU A 328 -7.36 5.58 41.60
N VAL A 329 -7.08 4.63 40.70
CA VAL A 329 -8.11 3.93 39.92
C VAL A 329 -8.91 2.97 40.80
N LYS A 330 -8.26 2.20 41.69
CA LYS A 330 -8.95 1.35 42.69
C LYS A 330 -9.98 2.16 43.49
N LYS A 331 -9.58 3.34 43.97
CA LYS A 331 -10.48 4.25 44.69
C LYS A 331 -11.58 4.82 43.79
N ALA A 332 -11.26 5.22 42.56
CA ALA A 332 -12.23 5.78 41.61
C ALA A 332 -13.31 4.77 41.17
N ILE A 333 -12.97 3.48 41.01
CA ILE A 333 -13.93 2.41 40.72
C ILE A 333 -14.62 1.84 41.98
N ASN A 334 -14.45 2.52 43.12
CA ASN A 334 -15.08 2.25 44.43
C ASN A 334 -14.64 0.95 45.12
N ILE A 335 -13.39 0.51 44.94
CA ILE A 335 -12.79 -0.50 45.84
C ILE A 335 -12.53 0.19 47.19
N GLN A 336 -13.19 -0.28 48.25
CA GLN A 336 -13.05 0.29 49.59
C GLN A 336 -11.72 -0.09 50.22
N THR A 337 -11.00 0.85 50.83
CA THR A 337 -9.71 0.62 51.52
C THR A 337 -9.80 -0.35 52.71
N THR A 338 -11.01 -0.71 53.14
CA THR A 338 -11.32 -1.63 54.22
C THR A 338 -11.83 -3.00 53.75
N SER A 339 -12.09 -3.20 52.46
CA SER A 339 -12.54 -4.50 51.93
C SER A 339 -11.35 -5.38 51.50
N PRO A 340 -11.51 -6.72 51.48
CA PRO A 340 -10.48 -7.64 50.99
C PRO A 340 -9.94 -7.27 49.60
N ALA A 341 -10.82 -6.78 48.71
CA ALA A 341 -10.49 -6.41 47.34
C ALA A 341 -9.45 -5.29 47.21
N TRP A 342 -9.24 -4.44 48.23
CA TRP A 342 -8.20 -3.41 48.17
C TRP A 342 -6.80 -4.01 47.95
N ASN A 343 -6.53 -5.13 48.63
CA ASN A 343 -5.25 -5.82 48.64
C ASN A 343 -5.09 -6.82 47.48
N ILE A 344 -6.13 -7.06 46.68
CA ILE A 344 -6.01 -7.88 45.47
C ILE A 344 -5.17 -7.12 44.43
N THR A 345 -4.19 -7.78 43.85
CA THR A 345 -3.52 -7.29 42.63
C THR A 345 -4.36 -7.77 41.45
N TRP A 346 -4.93 -6.83 40.69
CA TRP A 346 -5.75 -7.16 39.55
C TRP A 346 -4.91 -7.74 38.42
N VAL A 347 -5.39 -8.83 37.84
CA VAL A 347 -4.86 -9.49 36.65
C VAL A 347 -6.05 -9.88 35.77
N ASP A 348 -5.79 -10.06 34.47
CA ASP A 348 -6.82 -10.35 33.47
C ASP A 348 -7.57 -11.66 33.79
N CYS A 349 -6.83 -12.76 33.97
CA CYS A 349 -7.36 -14.07 34.36
C CYS A 349 -6.78 -14.53 35.71
N ALA A 350 -7.58 -15.25 36.49
CA ALA A 350 -7.15 -15.82 37.77
C ALA A 350 -6.15 -16.98 37.60
N ASP A 351 -5.16 -17.09 38.50
CA ASP A 351 -4.12 -18.12 38.49
C ASP A 351 -4.71 -19.53 38.68
N GLU A 352 -4.54 -20.41 37.69
CA GLU A 352 -5.02 -21.81 37.67
C GLU A 352 -4.56 -22.64 38.88
N GLY A 353 -3.41 -22.30 39.49
CA GLY A 353 -2.93 -22.96 40.70
C GLY A 353 -3.81 -22.72 41.93
N PHE A 354 -4.60 -21.64 41.93
CA PHE A 354 -5.53 -21.25 42.99
C PHE A 354 -6.99 -21.34 42.55
N PHE A 355 -7.29 -20.97 41.31
CA PHE A 355 -8.63 -20.91 40.73
C PHE A 355 -9.06 -22.27 40.16
N LYS A 356 -10.00 -22.94 40.84
CA LYS A 356 -10.45 -24.29 40.46
C LYS A 356 -11.82 -24.23 39.83
N TYR A 357 -11.92 -24.54 38.54
CA TYR A 357 -13.16 -24.46 37.78
C TYR A 357 -13.57 -25.83 37.20
N LEU A 358 -14.76 -26.32 37.57
CA LEU A 358 -15.34 -27.57 37.09
C LEU A 358 -16.36 -27.28 35.97
N ARG A 359 -15.98 -27.62 34.73
CA ARG A 359 -16.84 -27.51 33.55
C ARG A 359 -17.92 -28.61 33.60
N GLN A 360 -19.18 -28.24 33.45
CA GLN A 360 -20.35 -29.14 33.57
C GLN A 360 -21.11 -29.32 32.26
N TYR A 361 -21.09 -28.31 31.38
CA TYR A 361 -21.78 -28.34 30.09
C TYR A 361 -20.77 -28.25 28.91
N PRO A 362 -20.20 -29.38 28.44
CA PRO A 362 -19.34 -29.38 27.25
C PRO A 362 -20.09 -29.09 25.94
N GLU A 363 -21.43 -29.19 25.95
CA GLU A 363 -22.31 -29.03 24.80
C GLU A 363 -23.51 -28.16 25.19
N MET A 364 -23.78 -27.08 24.44
CA MET A 364 -24.87 -26.13 24.73
C MET A 364 -26.24 -26.52 24.16
N ASP A 365 -26.35 -27.67 23.47
CA ASP A 365 -27.52 -27.98 22.64
C ASP A 365 -28.83 -28.03 23.45
N GLY A 366 -28.80 -28.66 24.63
CA GLY A 366 -29.95 -28.71 25.54
C GLY A 366 -30.36 -27.36 26.09
N VAL A 367 -29.39 -26.45 26.33
CA VAL A 367 -29.64 -25.09 26.83
C VAL A 367 -30.26 -24.23 25.73
N PHE A 368 -29.73 -24.27 24.50
CA PHE A 368 -30.32 -23.58 23.35
C PHE A 368 -31.72 -24.12 23.03
N LYS A 369 -31.91 -25.44 23.04
CA LYS A 369 -33.24 -26.06 22.85
C LYS A 369 -34.23 -25.64 23.94
N SER A 370 -33.79 -25.47 25.19
CA SER A 370 -34.63 -24.93 26.26
C SER A 370 -35.02 -23.46 26.02
N LEU A 371 -34.07 -22.63 25.61
CA LEU A 371 -34.26 -21.19 25.34
C LEU A 371 -35.15 -20.90 24.13
N LEU A 372 -34.93 -21.61 23.02
CA LEU A 372 -35.70 -21.43 21.78
C LEU A 372 -37.20 -21.71 21.97
N ASN A 373 -37.55 -22.62 22.88
CA ASN A 373 -38.93 -22.99 23.22
C ASN A 373 -39.63 -22.00 24.18
N TRP A 374 -38.95 -20.96 24.68
CA TRP A 374 -39.60 -19.93 25.49
C TRP A 374 -40.61 -19.13 24.67
N GLN A 375 -41.86 -19.07 25.15
CA GLN A 375 -43.01 -18.62 24.36
C GLN A 375 -42.97 -17.12 24.00
N ASN A 376 -42.25 -16.31 24.78
CA ASN A 376 -42.09 -14.88 24.50
C ASN A 376 -41.12 -14.59 23.33
N GLY A 377 -40.33 -15.59 22.91
CA GLY A 377 -39.31 -15.46 21.88
C GLY A 377 -38.00 -14.82 22.38
N LEU A 378 -36.89 -15.13 21.71
CA LEU A 378 -35.59 -14.51 21.92
C LEU A 378 -34.93 -14.13 20.59
N LYS A 379 -34.31 -12.94 20.53
CA LYS A 379 -33.25 -12.65 19.57
C LYS A 379 -31.98 -13.36 20.02
N ILE A 380 -31.37 -14.20 19.19
CA ILE A 380 -30.09 -14.83 19.50
C ILE A 380 -29.10 -14.42 18.41
N LEU A 381 -27.90 -14.01 18.80
CA LEU A 381 -26.79 -13.76 17.89
C LEU A 381 -25.62 -14.67 18.27
N VAL A 382 -25.14 -15.47 17.31
CA VAL A 382 -23.84 -16.13 17.40
C VAL A 382 -22.94 -15.42 16.40
N TYR A 383 -21.85 -14.82 16.88
CA TYR A 383 -20.94 -14.07 16.04
C TYR A 383 -19.50 -14.55 16.21
N ASN A 384 -18.77 -14.67 15.11
CA ASN A 384 -17.40 -15.21 15.14
C ASN A 384 -16.47 -14.42 14.23
N GLY A 385 -15.30 -14.05 14.73
CA GLY A 385 -14.18 -13.69 13.88
C GLY A 385 -13.69 -14.87 13.03
N ASP A 386 -13.50 -14.64 11.72
CA ASP A 386 -13.13 -15.72 10.78
C ASP A 386 -11.64 -16.14 10.84
N THR A 387 -10.82 -15.48 11.67
CA THR A 387 -9.41 -15.83 11.94
C THR A 387 -9.13 -16.35 13.36
N ASP A 388 -10.14 -16.49 14.22
CA ASP A 388 -10.00 -17.22 15.49
C ASP A 388 -9.78 -18.72 15.25
N SER A 389 -8.96 -19.36 16.08
CA SER A 389 -8.81 -20.82 16.14
C SER A 389 -9.44 -21.45 17.38
N VAL A 390 -9.47 -20.75 18.52
CA VAL A 390 -9.87 -21.27 19.84
C VAL A 390 -11.37 -21.55 19.92
N CYS A 391 -12.20 -20.63 19.42
CA CYS A 391 -13.65 -20.77 19.30
C CYS A 391 -14.09 -20.36 17.90
N ASN A 392 -13.51 -21.09 16.94
CA ASN A 392 -13.56 -20.77 15.52
C ASN A 392 -15.00 -20.75 14.96
N TYR A 393 -15.18 -19.98 13.90
CA TYR A 393 -16.48 -19.76 13.27
C TYR A 393 -17.14 -21.03 12.73
N LEU A 394 -16.38 -22.06 12.39
CA LEU A 394 -16.86 -23.27 11.74
C LEU A 394 -17.49 -24.23 12.76
N GLY A 395 -16.90 -24.34 13.96
CA GLY A 395 -17.48 -25.08 15.08
C GLY A 395 -18.83 -24.52 15.52
N ASP A 396 -18.93 -23.20 15.66
CA ASP A 396 -20.18 -22.52 16.03
C ASP A 396 -21.21 -22.50 14.88
N GLN A 397 -20.78 -22.36 13.62
CA GLN A 397 -21.66 -22.56 12.46
C GLN A 397 -22.29 -23.97 12.50
N TRP A 398 -21.48 -25.01 12.68
CA TRP A 398 -21.96 -26.39 12.75
C TRP A 398 -22.88 -26.65 13.94
N PHE A 399 -22.64 -26.00 15.09
CA PHE A 399 -23.54 -26.06 16.24
C PHE A 399 -24.93 -25.50 15.90
N VAL A 400 -25.02 -24.30 15.32
CA VAL A 400 -26.29 -23.67 14.94
C VAL A 400 -27.01 -24.48 13.85
N GLU A 401 -26.28 -24.97 12.84
CA GLU A 401 -26.83 -25.83 11.78
C GLU A 401 -27.37 -27.16 12.33
N ASP A 402 -26.84 -27.70 13.43
CA ASP A 402 -27.31 -28.94 14.08
C ASP A 402 -28.46 -28.73 15.08
N LEU A 403 -28.88 -27.49 15.32
CA LEU A 403 -30.20 -27.21 15.92
C LEU A 403 -31.36 -27.48 14.94
N LYS A 404 -31.07 -27.67 13.65
CA LYS A 404 -32.01 -28.02 12.55
C LYS A 404 -33.22 -27.08 12.45
N LEU A 405 -33.00 -25.81 12.74
CA LEU A 405 -33.99 -24.74 12.57
C LEU A 405 -34.16 -24.38 11.08
N PRO A 406 -35.39 -24.08 10.62
CA PRO A 406 -35.62 -23.50 9.30
C PRO A 406 -34.89 -22.17 9.09
N TYR A 407 -34.28 -22.01 7.92
CA TYR A 407 -33.70 -20.75 7.46
C TYR A 407 -34.80 -19.71 7.20
N VAL A 408 -34.54 -18.47 7.58
CA VAL A 408 -35.34 -17.28 7.25
C VAL A 408 -34.54 -16.19 6.53
N THR A 409 -33.23 -16.38 6.38
CA THR A 409 -32.35 -15.56 5.53
C THR A 409 -31.18 -16.42 5.07
N ASP A 410 -31.06 -16.60 3.75
CA ASP A 410 -29.95 -17.34 3.14
C ASP A 410 -28.59 -16.68 3.43
N ARG A 411 -27.53 -17.48 3.46
CA ARG A 411 -26.18 -16.96 3.75
C ARG A 411 -25.74 -15.97 2.67
N LYS A 412 -25.48 -14.73 3.08
CA LYS A 412 -25.03 -13.64 2.20
C LYS A 412 -24.01 -12.75 2.90
N ASN A 413 -23.28 -11.96 2.12
CA ASN A 413 -22.33 -10.99 2.66
C ASN A 413 -23.07 -9.81 3.33
N TRP A 414 -22.43 -9.23 4.35
CA TRP A 414 -22.79 -7.92 4.88
C TRP A 414 -21.60 -6.96 4.79
N HIS A 415 -21.89 -5.67 4.73
CA HIS A 415 -20.91 -4.63 4.45
C HIS A 415 -20.82 -3.62 5.59
N PHE A 416 -19.61 -3.13 5.83
CA PHE A 416 -19.32 -2.01 6.71
C PHE A 416 -18.88 -0.82 5.86
N SER A 417 -19.24 0.38 6.31
CA SER A 417 -18.76 1.63 5.75
C SER A 417 -18.48 2.59 6.90
N TYR A 418 -17.32 3.27 6.87
CA TYR A 418 -16.84 4.08 7.98
C TYR A 418 -17.77 5.26 8.30
N GLN A 419 -18.41 5.82 7.28
CA GLN A 419 -19.43 6.87 7.36
C GLN A 419 -20.41 6.72 6.18
N PRO A 420 -21.68 7.14 6.31
CA PRO A 420 -22.63 7.14 5.20
C PRO A 420 -22.07 7.88 3.98
N GLY A 421 -22.01 7.21 2.83
CA GLY A 421 -21.47 7.76 1.58
C GLY A 421 -20.05 7.28 1.22
N MET A 422 -19.34 6.59 2.11
CA MET A 422 -18.06 5.93 1.80
C MET A 422 -18.29 4.54 1.17
N LEU A 423 -17.32 4.04 0.40
CA LEU A 423 -17.37 2.72 -0.24
C LEU A 423 -17.63 1.58 0.79
N ASN A 424 -18.50 0.65 0.40
CA ASN A 424 -18.92 -0.48 1.21
C ASN A 424 -17.92 -1.64 1.11
N GLU A 425 -17.24 -1.97 2.21
CA GLU A 425 -16.34 -3.14 2.29
C GLU A 425 -17.07 -4.35 2.86
N VAL A 426 -16.77 -5.56 2.37
CA VAL A 426 -17.34 -6.80 2.91
C VAL A 426 -16.82 -7.03 4.34
N ALA A 427 -17.69 -6.80 5.31
CA ALA A 427 -17.41 -6.97 6.74
C ALA A 427 -17.51 -8.44 7.19
N GLY A 428 -18.18 -9.29 6.40
CA GLY A 428 -18.27 -10.72 6.61
C GLY A 428 -19.51 -11.33 5.97
N SER A 429 -20.02 -12.43 6.52
CA SER A 429 -21.22 -13.11 6.04
C SER A 429 -22.23 -13.30 7.18
N TYR A 430 -23.53 -13.35 6.86
CA TYR A 430 -24.55 -13.69 7.87
C TYR A 430 -25.66 -14.57 7.29
N GLN A 431 -26.33 -15.31 8.19
CA GLN A 431 -27.40 -16.26 7.89
C GLN A 431 -28.41 -16.28 9.04
N GLY A 432 -29.70 -16.33 8.74
CA GLY A 432 -30.78 -16.21 9.73
C GLY A 432 -31.63 -17.48 9.83
N PHE A 433 -31.94 -17.90 11.05
CA PHE A 433 -32.70 -19.10 11.41
C PHE A 433 -33.88 -18.73 12.32
N SER A 434 -35.03 -19.40 12.21
CA SER A 434 -36.18 -19.16 13.09
C SER A 434 -36.81 -20.46 13.59
N MET A 435 -37.26 -20.45 14.84
CA MET A 435 -38.19 -21.47 15.33
C MET A 435 -39.58 -21.22 14.71
N LEU A 436 -40.34 -22.28 14.42
CA LEU A 436 -41.69 -22.16 13.82
C LEU A 436 -42.80 -21.88 14.85
N ASN A 437 -42.58 -22.32 16.10
CA ASN A 437 -43.62 -22.33 17.14
C ASN A 437 -43.41 -21.25 18.22
N THR A 438 -42.39 -20.41 18.10
CA THR A 438 -42.07 -19.29 19.00
C THR A 438 -41.51 -18.13 18.18
N SER A 439 -41.50 -16.92 18.72
CA SER A 439 -40.87 -15.76 18.07
C SER A 439 -39.34 -15.75 18.18
N SER A 440 -38.71 -16.90 18.47
CA SER A 440 -37.26 -17.05 18.64
C SER A 440 -36.53 -17.19 17.30
N PHE A 441 -35.42 -16.47 17.15
CA PHE A 441 -34.55 -16.55 15.98
C PHE A 441 -33.08 -16.52 16.36
N ILE A 442 -32.24 -17.13 15.53
CA ILE A 442 -30.77 -17.09 15.62
C ILE A 442 -30.24 -16.41 14.36
N ASP A 443 -29.50 -15.32 14.51
CA ASP A 443 -28.61 -14.81 13.49
C ASP A 443 -27.21 -15.40 13.72
N LEU A 444 -26.60 -15.97 12.69
CA LEU A 444 -25.19 -16.39 12.66
C LEU A 444 -24.41 -15.37 11.82
N VAL A 445 -23.36 -14.77 12.37
CA VAL A 445 -22.59 -13.68 11.72
C VAL A 445 -21.09 -13.99 11.78
N THR A 446 -20.39 -13.95 10.64
CA THR A 446 -18.92 -13.91 10.61
C THR A 446 -18.43 -12.48 10.46
N ILE A 447 -17.28 -12.16 11.07
CA ILE A 447 -16.58 -10.88 10.94
C ILE A 447 -15.20 -11.12 10.32
N LYS A 448 -14.93 -10.44 9.20
CA LYS A 448 -13.81 -10.72 8.30
C LYS A 448 -12.47 -10.16 8.79
N GLY A 449 -11.46 -11.03 8.86
CA GLY A 449 -10.12 -10.73 9.35
C GLY A 449 -10.05 -10.51 10.86
N SER A 450 -11.09 -10.91 11.59
CA SER A 450 -11.20 -10.76 13.03
C SER A 450 -10.81 -12.05 13.73
N GLY A 451 -10.04 -11.94 14.80
CA GLY A 451 -9.79 -13.02 15.74
C GLY A 451 -10.90 -13.17 16.78
N HIS A 452 -10.52 -13.77 17.91
CA HIS A 452 -11.37 -14.11 19.06
C HIS A 452 -12.02 -12.85 19.68
N MET A 453 -11.21 -11.83 19.99
CA MET A 453 -11.64 -10.56 20.58
C MET A 453 -12.21 -9.61 19.52
N VAL A 454 -13.37 -9.95 18.98
CA VAL A 454 -13.96 -9.26 17.80
C VAL A 454 -14.06 -7.74 17.93
N PRO A 455 -14.44 -7.14 19.08
CA PRO A 455 -14.52 -5.69 19.18
C PRO A 455 -13.14 -5.01 19.31
N THR A 456 -12.08 -5.73 19.68
CA THR A 456 -10.69 -5.23 19.59
C THR A 456 -10.21 -5.22 18.14
N ASP A 457 -10.37 -6.32 17.43
CA ASP A 457 -9.82 -6.49 16.08
C ASP A 457 -10.63 -5.73 15.01
N ARG A 458 -11.95 -5.62 15.21
CA ARG A 458 -12.91 -5.03 14.26
C ARG A 458 -13.94 -4.12 14.97
N PRO A 459 -13.50 -3.04 15.62
CA PRO A 459 -14.35 -2.21 16.47
C PRO A 459 -15.54 -1.58 15.74
N GLY A 460 -15.34 -1.06 14.53
CA GLY A 460 -16.41 -0.45 13.73
C GLY A 460 -17.47 -1.44 13.27
N GLN A 461 -17.01 -2.60 12.76
CA GLN A 461 -17.87 -3.70 12.36
C GLN A 461 -18.65 -4.24 13.57
N SER A 462 -17.99 -4.40 14.71
CA SER A 462 -18.60 -4.84 15.97
C SER A 462 -19.72 -3.89 16.44
N LEU A 463 -19.49 -2.58 16.43
CA LEU A 463 -20.53 -1.59 16.77
C LEU A 463 -21.72 -1.63 15.81
N GLN A 464 -21.46 -1.74 14.50
CA GLN A 464 -22.53 -1.87 13.50
C GLN A 464 -23.34 -3.16 13.71
N MET A 465 -22.66 -4.28 13.93
CA MET A 465 -23.27 -5.59 14.18
C MET A 465 -24.19 -5.58 15.41
N ILE A 466 -23.69 -5.13 16.57
CA ILE A 466 -24.51 -5.12 17.79
C ILE A 466 -25.68 -4.13 17.69
N THR A 467 -25.52 -3.02 16.96
CA THR A 467 -26.60 -2.07 16.68
C THR A 467 -27.73 -2.75 15.90
N ASN A 468 -27.40 -3.47 14.83
CA ASN A 468 -28.39 -4.12 13.98
C ASN A 468 -29.11 -5.29 14.68
N PHE A 469 -28.41 -6.03 15.55
CA PHE A 469 -29.01 -7.03 16.43
C PHE A 469 -29.98 -6.42 17.47
N ILE A 470 -29.54 -5.39 18.21
CA ILE A 470 -30.35 -4.74 19.24
C ILE A 470 -31.57 -4.04 18.63
N MET A 471 -31.41 -3.33 17.51
CA MET A 471 -32.53 -2.77 16.75
C MET A 471 -33.42 -3.89 16.15
N GLY A 472 -32.84 -5.04 15.80
CA GLY A 472 -33.56 -6.19 15.25
C GLY A 472 -33.90 -6.04 13.77
N THR A 473 -33.05 -5.35 13.00
CA THR A 473 -33.25 -5.08 11.57
C THR A 473 -33.22 -6.37 10.74
N ARG A 474 -32.46 -7.38 11.19
CA ARG A 474 -32.01 -8.55 10.41
C ARG A 474 -31.28 -8.18 9.11
N ASP A 475 -30.84 -6.94 9.01
CA ASP A 475 -29.93 -6.45 7.98
C ASP A 475 -28.71 -5.82 8.65
N TYR A 476 -27.58 -6.52 8.53
CA TYR A 476 -26.31 -6.11 9.11
C TYR A 476 -25.61 -5.02 8.29
N ASN A 477 -26.12 -4.66 7.11
CA ASN A 477 -25.60 -3.59 6.25
C ASN A 477 -25.98 -2.16 6.70
N MET A 478 -26.86 -2.00 7.70
CA MET A 478 -27.28 -0.67 8.17
C MET A 478 -26.21 -0.04 9.08
N PRO A 479 -25.68 1.16 8.77
CA PRO A 479 -24.70 1.83 9.62
C PRO A 479 -25.34 2.41 10.90
N PRO A 480 -24.61 2.48 12.03
CA PRO A 480 -25.16 2.96 13.30
C PRO A 480 -25.35 4.49 13.29
N ASN A 481 -26.56 4.95 13.62
CA ASN A 481 -26.88 6.39 13.71
C ASN A 481 -26.40 7.00 15.04
N VAL A 482 -25.09 7.08 15.24
CA VAL A 482 -24.44 7.59 16.47
C VAL A 482 -23.30 8.55 16.16
N ASN A 483 -22.87 9.34 17.16
CA ASN A 483 -21.78 10.30 16.99
C ASN A 483 -20.40 9.61 17.05
N MET A 484 -19.75 9.53 15.90
CA MET A 484 -18.40 8.98 15.71
C MET A 484 -17.27 10.00 15.92
N ASN A 485 -17.58 11.28 16.14
CA ASN A 485 -16.55 12.28 16.43
C ASN A 485 -15.98 12.07 17.84
N GLN A 486 -14.66 12.08 17.96
CA GLN A 486 -13.97 12.01 19.25
C GLN A 486 -14.29 13.23 20.13
N ALA A 487 -14.49 13.00 21.42
CA ALA A 487 -14.66 14.05 22.40
C ALA A 487 -13.37 14.87 22.58
N PRO A 488 -13.47 16.20 22.81
CA PRO A 488 -12.30 17.03 23.06
C PRO A 488 -11.61 16.63 24.37
N LEU A 489 -10.27 16.68 24.37
CA LEU A 489 -9.46 16.48 25.58
C LEU A 489 -9.95 17.39 26.72
N LYS A 490 -9.93 16.88 27.96
CA LYS A 490 -10.18 17.68 29.18
C LYS A 490 -9.17 18.81 29.28
N ASP A 491 -9.54 19.97 29.82
CA ASP A 491 -8.68 21.17 29.81
C ASP A 491 -7.28 20.96 30.41
N GLN A 492 -7.16 20.14 31.45
CA GLN A 492 -5.86 19.74 32.04
C GLN A 492 -4.93 18.92 31.11
N TYR A 493 -5.47 18.38 30.02
CA TYR A 493 -4.77 17.63 28.98
C TYR A 493 -4.81 18.34 27.61
N LYS A 494 -5.52 19.47 27.49
CA LYS A 494 -5.36 20.36 26.35
C LYS A 494 -4.02 21.05 26.48
N THR A 495 -3.04 20.59 25.70
CA THR A 495 -1.92 21.48 25.33
C THR A 495 -2.51 22.76 24.73
N THR A 496 -1.97 23.92 25.08
CA THR A 496 -2.24 25.19 24.37
C THR A 496 -1.65 25.11 22.97
N GLN A 497 -2.38 24.42 22.08
CA GLN A 497 -2.07 24.33 20.66
C GLN A 497 -2.00 25.76 20.09
N PRO A 498 -0.89 26.14 19.43
CA PRO A 498 -0.87 27.35 18.62
C PRO A 498 -2.00 27.31 17.59
N MET A 499 -2.59 28.46 17.29
CA MET A 499 -3.54 28.57 16.19
C MET A 499 -2.76 28.58 14.86
N TYR A 500 -2.34 27.40 14.42
CA TYR A 500 -1.64 27.21 13.16
C TYR A 500 -2.52 27.62 11.98
N THR A 501 -1.96 28.39 11.05
CA THR A 501 -2.54 28.61 9.72
C THR A 501 -2.49 27.32 8.90
N ARG A 502 -3.31 27.22 7.85
CA ARG A 502 -3.30 26.08 6.92
C ARG A 502 -1.89 25.78 6.37
N LYS A 503 -1.14 26.82 6.02
CA LYS A 503 0.27 26.72 5.58
C LYS A 503 1.22 26.12 6.65
N GLU A 504 0.97 26.36 7.93
CA GLU A 504 1.78 25.79 9.02
C GLU A 504 1.41 24.34 9.35
N LEU A 505 0.16 23.95 9.06
CA LEU A 505 -0.31 22.55 9.09
C LEU A 505 0.27 21.77 7.91
N ASP A 506 0.16 22.30 6.69
CA ASP A 506 0.68 21.70 5.45
C ASP A 506 2.23 21.57 5.43
N LYS A 507 2.97 22.12 6.41
CA LYS A 507 4.44 22.08 6.42
C LYS A 507 4.98 20.68 6.74
N VAL A 508 5.92 20.20 5.92
CA VAL A 508 6.57 18.88 6.09
C VAL A 508 7.84 19.04 6.93
N TYR A 509 7.71 18.93 8.25
CA TYR A 509 8.80 19.18 9.21
C TYR A 509 9.90 18.11 9.21
N ASN A 510 9.53 16.83 9.09
CA ASN A 510 10.45 15.69 9.10
C ASN A 510 10.03 14.68 8.03
N LEU A 511 10.75 14.65 6.91
CA LEU A 511 10.57 13.66 5.87
C LEU A 511 11.36 12.37 6.24
N PRO A 512 10.72 11.20 6.37
CA PRO A 512 11.41 9.93 6.64
C PRO A 512 12.46 9.60 5.59
N GLY A 513 13.43 8.74 5.93
CA GLY A 513 14.42 8.25 4.96
C GLY A 513 15.41 9.27 4.39
N LEU A 514 15.18 10.58 4.56
CA LEU A 514 15.95 11.66 3.94
C LEU A 514 17.41 11.65 4.40
N THR A 515 18.34 11.27 3.52
CA THR A 515 19.74 10.95 3.90
C THR A 515 20.65 12.17 4.09
N PHE A 516 20.26 13.33 3.57
CA PHE A 516 21.03 14.58 3.55
C PHE A 516 20.24 15.73 4.21
N PRO A 517 20.89 16.77 4.76
CA PRO A 517 20.20 17.96 5.26
C PRO A 517 19.68 18.82 4.11
N ILE A 518 18.41 19.26 4.19
CA ILE A 518 17.81 20.20 3.23
C ILE A 518 17.98 21.65 3.70
N THR A 519 18.10 22.57 2.75
CA THR A 519 18.26 24.03 2.97
C THR A 519 17.05 24.84 2.53
N PHE A 520 15.94 24.16 2.21
CA PHE A 520 14.72 24.74 1.64
C PHE A 520 13.49 24.19 2.37
N GLU A 521 12.41 24.96 2.37
CA GLU A 521 11.14 24.58 2.96
C GLU A 521 10.32 23.72 1.98
N ASN A 522 9.49 22.82 2.52
CA ASN A 522 8.60 21.98 1.73
C ASN A 522 7.26 21.73 2.46
N TYR A 523 6.20 21.61 1.69
CA TYR A 523 4.81 21.61 2.15
C TYR A 523 4.01 20.58 1.35
N ALA A 524 3.12 19.83 2.01
CA ALA A 524 2.24 18.86 1.38
C ALA A 524 0.85 18.94 2.01
N GLY A 525 -0.17 18.50 1.29
CA GLY A 525 -1.55 18.62 1.74
C GLY A 525 -2.51 18.76 0.58
N TYR A 526 -3.65 19.40 0.80
CA TYR A 526 -4.77 19.40 -0.14
C TYR A 526 -5.17 20.79 -0.58
N LEU A 527 -5.47 20.95 -1.87
CA LEU A 527 -6.09 22.11 -2.49
C LEU A 527 -7.53 21.78 -2.90
N LYS A 528 -8.42 22.75 -2.73
CA LYS A 528 -9.84 22.62 -3.07
C LYS A 528 -10.04 22.89 -4.56
N ALA A 529 -10.64 21.95 -5.26
CA ALA A 529 -11.00 22.08 -6.67
C ALA A 529 -12.51 22.37 -6.80
N SER A 530 -13.24 21.69 -7.68
CA SER A 530 -14.71 21.67 -7.65
C SER A 530 -15.23 21.13 -6.29
N PRO A 531 -16.51 21.36 -5.92
CA PRO A 531 -17.08 20.78 -4.69
C PRO A 531 -16.79 19.29 -4.57
N GLY A 532 -16.52 18.80 -3.36
CA GLY A 532 -16.08 17.43 -3.11
C GLY A 532 -14.69 17.03 -3.63
N ASN A 533 -14.05 17.80 -4.52
CA ASN A 533 -12.77 17.42 -5.13
C ASN A 533 -11.59 18.06 -4.37
N TYR A 534 -10.67 17.21 -3.89
CA TYR A 534 -9.52 17.61 -3.08
C TYR A 534 -8.24 17.10 -3.73
N MET A 535 -7.45 18.01 -4.31
CA MET A 535 -6.21 17.68 -5.01
C MET A 535 -5.03 17.71 -4.05
N HIS A 536 -4.34 16.58 -3.88
CA HIS A 536 -3.11 16.53 -3.14
C HIS A 536 -1.98 17.23 -3.90
N TYR A 537 -1.09 17.89 -3.16
CA TYR A 537 0.08 18.57 -3.69
C TYR A 537 1.30 18.35 -2.81
N TRP A 538 2.50 18.46 -3.40
CA TRP A 538 3.74 18.63 -2.65
C TRP A 538 4.52 19.79 -3.28
N MET A 539 4.68 20.87 -2.54
CA MET A 539 5.46 22.03 -2.94
C MET A 539 6.85 22.01 -2.30
N VAL A 540 7.87 22.27 -3.11
CA VAL A 540 9.25 22.50 -2.66
C VAL A 540 9.68 23.93 -3.01
N THR A 541 10.20 24.67 -2.03
CA THR A 541 10.67 26.04 -2.25
C THR A 541 12.06 26.08 -2.89
N SER A 542 12.47 27.22 -3.45
CA SER A 542 13.79 27.36 -4.07
C SER A 542 14.92 27.23 -3.05
N GLN A 543 16.02 26.56 -3.46
CA GLN A 543 17.26 26.48 -2.68
C GLN A 543 18.10 27.75 -2.75
N THR A 544 17.87 28.64 -3.74
CA THR A 544 18.70 29.83 -3.97
C THR A 544 18.09 31.08 -3.35
N SER A 545 16.89 31.49 -3.75
CA SER A 545 16.21 32.66 -3.19
C SER A 545 14.69 32.53 -3.30
N PRO A 546 14.03 31.73 -2.45
CA PRO A 546 12.59 31.45 -2.55
C PRO A 546 11.73 32.71 -2.45
N GLY A 547 12.25 33.78 -1.81
CA GLY A 547 11.64 35.11 -1.75
C GLY A 547 11.77 35.98 -3.01
N SER A 548 12.51 35.56 -4.05
CA SER A 548 12.55 36.19 -5.39
C SER A 548 12.09 35.26 -6.51
N ASP A 549 12.50 34.00 -6.45
CA ASP A 549 12.50 33.03 -7.55
C ASP A 549 11.06 32.70 -8.04
N PRO A 550 10.90 32.27 -9.31
CA PRO A 550 9.59 31.99 -9.91
C PRO A 550 8.83 30.88 -9.16
N LEU A 551 7.51 30.82 -9.42
CA LEU A 551 6.67 29.67 -9.06
C LEU A 551 6.38 28.86 -10.32
N PHE A 552 6.61 27.55 -10.26
CA PHE A 552 6.19 26.60 -11.28
C PHE A 552 5.06 25.73 -10.72
N LEU A 553 3.99 25.53 -11.50
CA LEU A 553 3.12 24.35 -11.37
C LEU A 553 3.72 23.24 -12.24
N TRP A 554 3.80 22.01 -11.74
CA TRP A 554 4.11 20.81 -12.52
C TRP A 554 2.91 19.87 -12.60
N LEU A 555 2.59 19.44 -13.82
CA LEU A 555 1.54 18.47 -14.17
C LEU A 555 2.14 17.31 -14.99
N THR A 556 2.22 16.12 -14.39
CA THR A 556 2.50 14.87 -15.11
C THR A 556 1.28 14.44 -15.93
N GLY A 557 1.49 13.70 -17.02
CA GLY A 557 0.44 13.30 -17.96
C GLY A 557 -0.29 11.99 -17.61
N GLY A 558 -0.22 11.01 -18.53
CA GLY A 558 -0.93 9.73 -18.43
C GLY A 558 -2.01 9.55 -19.52
N PRO A 559 -3.21 10.15 -19.39
CA PRO A 559 -3.73 10.91 -18.25
C PRO A 559 -3.85 10.06 -16.98
N GLY A 560 -3.86 10.68 -15.80
CA GLY A 560 -4.05 9.97 -14.52
C GLY A 560 -2.76 9.54 -13.79
N CYS A 561 -1.64 10.19 -14.08
CA CYS A 561 -0.34 9.93 -13.45
C CYS A 561 0.11 11.07 -12.51
N SER A 562 0.81 10.72 -11.44
CA SER A 562 1.11 11.61 -10.31
C SER A 562 2.32 12.50 -10.54
N GLY A 563 2.17 13.81 -10.26
CA GLY A 563 3.29 14.74 -10.17
C GLY A 563 4.31 14.44 -9.04
N LEU A 564 3.95 13.62 -8.04
CA LEU A 564 4.92 13.12 -7.05
C LEU A 564 5.86 12.06 -7.63
N GLY A 565 5.43 11.40 -8.71
CA GLY A 565 6.29 10.60 -9.57
C GLY A 565 7.47 11.44 -10.06
N ALA A 566 7.20 12.49 -10.84
CA ALA A 566 8.21 13.43 -11.32
C ALA A 566 9.05 14.09 -10.21
N LEU A 567 8.48 14.31 -9.03
CA LEU A 567 9.21 14.82 -7.86
C LEU A 567 10.34 13.87 -7.44
N LEU A 568 10.09 12.55 -7.44
CA LEU A 568 11.03 11.53 -7.00
C LEU A 568 11.90 10.94 -8.14
N THR A 569 11.34 10.74 -9.33
CA THR A 569 12.01 10.07 -10.46
C THR A 569 12.61 11.03 -11.49
N GLU A 570 12.29 12.33 -11.46
CA GLU A 570 12.74 13.27 -12.51
C GLU A 570 13.46 14.53 -11.98
N LEU A 571 12.71 15.51 -11.45
CA LEU A 571 13.17 16.90 -11.33
C LEU A 571 13.03 17.51 -9.93
N GLY A 572 12.32 16.86 -9.02
CA GLY A 572 12.27 17.27 -7.61
C GLY A 572 13.60 16.99 -6.87
N PRO A 573 13.77 17.46 -5.63
CA PRO A 573 15.06 17.46 -4.93
C PRO A 573 15.52 16.11 -4.40
N PHE A 574 14.68 15.07 -4.51
CA PHE A 574 14.89 13.77 -3.90
C PHE A 574 14.98 12.67 -4.95
N ARG A 575 15.72 11.61 -4.66
CA ARG A 575 15.77 10.36 -5.43
C ARG A 575 15.48 9.18 -4.49
N PRO A 576 14.55 8.27 -4.79
CA PRO A 576 14.36 7.06 -4.01
C PRO A 576 15.55 6.12 -4.20
N ASN A 577 16.05 5.55 -3.11
CA ASN A 577 17.14 4.56 -3.15
C ASN A 577 16.59 3.13 -3.31
N PRO A 578 17.40 2.15 -3.77
CA PRO A 578 16.98 0.75 -3.93
C PRO A 578 16.62 -0.01 -2.64
N ASP A 579 16.66 0.65 -1.48
CA ASP A 579 16.15 0.09 -0.21
C ASP A 579 14.66 0.40 -0.01
N ASN A 580 14.06 1.14 -0.94
CA ASN A 580 12.67 1.59 -0.98
C ASN A 580 12.25 2.41 0.26
N ARG A 581 13.22 2.93 1.02
CA ARG A 581 13.03 3.56 2.34
C ARG A 581 13.78 4.88 2.51
N THR A 582 14.86 5.10 1.77
CA THR A 582 15.72 6.29 1.93
C THR A 582 15.78 7.15 0.67
N LEU A 583 16.00 8.45 0.87
CA LEU A 583 16.07 9.45 -0.21
C LEU A 583 17.47 10.07 -0.31
N SER A 584 18.06 10.07 -1.51
CA SER A 584 19.31 10.78 -1.85
C SER A 584 19.04 12.11 -2.59
N GLU A 585 20.05 12.97 -2.72
CA GLU A 585 19.89 14.31 -3.33
C GLU A 585 19.86 14.25 -4.86
N ASN A 586 18.85 14.87 -5.48
CA ASN A 586 18.90 15.22 -6.89
C ASN A 586 19.66 16.55 -7.09
N VAL A 587 20.98 16.48 -7.27
CA VAL A 587 21.83 17.69 -7.46
C VAL A 587 21.47 18.54 -8.68
N PHE A 588 20.68 18.00 -9.61
CA PHE A 588 20.18 18.70 -10.80
C PHE A 588 18.73 19.19 -10.67
N SER A 589 18.12 19.10 -9.47
CA SER A 589 16.72 19.48 -9.26
C SER A 589 16.44 20.92 -9.68
N TRP A 590 15.27 21.14 -10.27
CA TRP A 590 14.85 22.46 -10.72
C TRP A 590 14.52 23.39 -9.54
N ASN A 591 14.28 22.85 -8.34
CA ASN A 591 14.13 23.70 -7.15
C ASN A 591 15.45 24.40 -6.74
N LYS A 592 16.59 24.14 -7.40
CA LYS A 592 17.80 24.97 -7.28
C LYS A 592 17.56 26.43 -7.75
N PHE A 593 16.51 26.69 -8.55
CA PHE A 593 16.23 28.01 -9.14
C PHE A 593 14.74 28.41 -9.21
N ALA A 594 13.85 27.66 -8.55
CA ALA A 594 12.41 27.91 -8.58
C ALA A 594 11.71 27.33 -7.34
N ASN A 595 10.56 27.88 -7.00
CA ASN A 595 9.58 27.23 -6.13
C ASN A 595 8.70 26.35 -7.03
N ILE A 596 8.49 25.08 -6.69
CA ILE A 596 7.77 24.12 -7.54
C ILE A 596 6.64 23.48 -6.76
N LEU A 597 5.42 23.64 -7.28
CA LEU A 597 4.18 22.99 -6.85
C LEU A 597 3.94 21.76 -7.74
N PHE A 598 4.23 20.56 -7.23
CA PHE A 598 3.82 19.32 -7.88
C PHE A 598 2.37 19.02 -7.46
N LEU A 599 1.47 18.88 -8.43
CA LEU A 599 0.05 18.61 -8.20
C LEU A 599 -0.33 17.21 -8.68
N GLU A 600 -1.08 16.47 -7.88
CA GLU A 600 -1.67 15.20 -8.30
C GLU A 600 -3.05 15.46 -8.91
N SER A 601 -3.15 15.33 -10.24
CA SER A 601 -4.33 15.74 -11.02
C SER A 601 -4.56 14.76 -12.18
N PRO A 602 -5.81 14.43 -12.54
CA PRO A 602 -7.08 14.85 -11.95
C PRO A 602 -7.38 14.21 -10.57
N ARG A 603 -8.61 14.40 -10.07
CA ARG A 603 -9.13 13.74 -8.86
C ARG A 603 -9.01 12.22 -8.98
N GLY A 604 -8.66 11.53 -7.89
CA GLY A 604 -8.41 10.09 -7.90
C GLY A 604 -7.00 9.69 -8.34
N VAL A 605 -6.10 10.63 -8.64
CA VAL A 605 -4.67 10.35 -8.90
C VAL A 605 -3.86 10.43 -7.61
N GLY A 606 -3.07 9.40 -7.33
CA GLY A 606 -2.17 9.38 -6.18
C GLY A 606 -2.93 9.51 -4.86
N PHE A 607 -2.71 10.61 -4.11
CA PHE A 607 -3.46 10.91 -2.89
C PHE A 607 -4.64 11.89 -3.08
N SER A 608 -4.89 12.40 -4.29
CA SER A 608 -6.06 13.24 -4.62
C SER A 608 -7.36 12.45 -4.59
N PHE A 609 -8.41 12.97 -3.97
CA PHE A 609 -9.67 12.24 -3.75
C PHE A 609 -10.93 13.07 -4.02
N GLN A 610 -12.08 12.38 -4.04
CA GLN A 610 -13.40 12.96 -4.22
C GLN A 610 -14.34 12.51 -3.08
N ASN A 611 -14.98 13.47 -2.42
CA ASN A 611 -16.09 13.21 -1.50
C ASN A 611 -17.39 13.03 -2.29
N MET A 612 -17.75 11.77 -2.54
CA MET A 612 -18.96 11.40 -3.30
C MET A 612 -20.29 11.89 -2.69
N THR A 613 -20.28 12.37 -1.43
CA THR A 613 -21.44 12.96 -0.77
C THR A 613 -21.60 14.46 -1.08
N GLU A 614 -20.51 15.17 -1.40
CA GLU A 614 -20.54 16.56 -1.89
C GLU A 614 -20.73 16.64 -3.41
N ASN A 615 -20.12 15.71 -4.14
CA ASN A 615 -20.10 15.68 -5.60
C ASN A 615 -20.01 14.23 -6.08
N ASN A 616 -21.03 13.77 -6.80
CA ASN A 616 -21.13 12.40 -7.32
C ASN A 616 -20.75 12.25 -8.79
N ASP A 617 -20.05 13.22 -9.39
CA ASP A 617 -19.59 13.16 -10.79
C ASP A 617 -18.54 12.05 -10.98
N THR A 618 -18.82 11.08 -11.86
CA THR A 618 -17.94 9.94 -12.17
C THR A 618 -17.25 10.06 -13.54
N ILE A 619 -17.20 11.26 -14.14
CA ILE A 619 -16.57 11.49 -15.45
C ILE A 619 -15.21 12.18 -15.27
N TRP A 620 -14.17 11.62 -15.89
CA TRP A 620 -12.87 12.25 -16.05
C TRP A 620 -12.73 12.70 -17.51
N ASP A 621 -12.47 13.99 -17.73
CA ASP A 621 -12.25 14.58 -19.04
C ASP A 621 -11.39 15.86 -18.92
N ASP A 622 -11.04 16.44 -20.07
CA ASP A 622 -10.11 17.57 -20.16
C ASP A 622 -10.69 18.86 -19.57
N ASP A 623 -11.96 19.18 -19.88
CA ASP A 623 -12.65 20.38 -19.41
C ASP A 623 -12.79 20.39 -17.88
N ARG A 624 -13.14 19.24 -17.29
CA ARG A 624 -13.19 19.05 -15.83
C ARG A 624 -11.80 19.14 -15.20
N SER A 625 -10.81 18.47 -15.78
CA SER A 625 -9.43 18.43 -15.24
C SER A 625 -8.79 19.82 -15.24
N ALA A 626 -8.96 20.59 -16.31
CA ALA A 626 -8.49 21.98 -16.39
C ALA A 626 -9.24 22.92 -15.43
N ASN A 627 -10.56 22.76 -15.28
CA ASN A 627 -11.32 23.55 -14.31
C ASN A 627 -10.94 23.23 -12.86
N ASP A 628 -10.74 21.96 -12.52
CA ASP A 628 -10.29 21.54 -11.19
C ASP A 628 -8.89 22.06 -10.86
N ALA A 629 -7.94 21.99 -11.81
CA ALA A 629 -6.61 22.55 -11.64
C ALA A 629 -6.62 24.09 -11.50
N TYR A 630 -7.52 24.78 -12.21
CA TYR A 630 -7.75 26.22 -12.03
C TYR A 630 -8.27 26.55 -10.62
N LEU A 631 -9.25 25.80 -10.12
CA LEU A 631 -9.80 26.00 -8.78
C LEU A 631 -8.76 25.69 -7.68
N ALA A 632 -7.98 24.62 -7.85
CA ALA A 632 -6.86 24.30 -6.97
C ALA A 632 -5.80 25.42 -6.92
N LEU A 633 -5.44 26.02 -8.07
CA LEU A 633 -4.57 27.20 -8.11
C LEU A 633 -5.19 28.42 -7.40
N LYS A 634 -6.50 28.66 -7.57
CA LYS A 634 -7.20 29.76 -6.91
C LYS A 634 -7.22 29.61 -5.39
N ASP A 635 -7.38 28.39 -4.89
CA ASP A 635 -7.24 28.05 -3.47
C ASP A 635 -5.78 28.17 -3.00
N PHE A 636 -4.80 27.68 -3.78
CA PHE A 636 -3.36 27.79 -3.48
C PHE A 636 -2.92 29.24 -3.25
N PHE A 637 -3.24 30.15 -4.17
CA PHE A 637 -2.88 31.57 -4.04
C PHE A 637 -3.60 32.29 -2.88
N SER A 638 -4.66 31.69 -2.31
CA SER A 638 -5.30 32.18 -1.08
C SER A 638 -4.55 31.75 0.20
N VAL A 639 -3.84 30.62 0.15
CA VAL A 639 -3.02 30.09 1.26
C VAL A 639 -1.60 30.64 1.23
N TYR A 640 -0.96 30.59 0.07
CA TYR A 640 0.43 31.00 -0.15
C TYR A 640 0.52 32.39 -0.78
N THR A 641 0.03 33.38 -0.04
CA THR A 641 -0.06 34.77 -0.52
C THR A 641 1.29 35.38 -0.95
N GLU A 642 2.42 34.87 -0.44
CA GLU A 642 3.77 35.30 -0.86
C GLU A 642 4.20 34.86 -2.27
N PHE A 643 3.42 33.99 -2.93
CA PHE A 643 3.58 33.68 -4.34
C PHE A 643 2.65 34.47 -5.27
N GLN A 644 1.76 35.32 -4.72
CA GLN A 644 1.05 36.29 -5.54
C GLN A 644 2.06 37.24 -6.23
N GLN A 645 1.77 37.61 -7.46
CA GLN A 645 2.57 38.44 -8.36
C GLN A 645 3.97 37.88 -8.75
N ARG A 646 4.34 36.67 -8.30
CA ARG A 646 5.51 35.93 -8.82
C ARG A 646 5.40 35.70 -10.32
N PRO A 647 6.52 35.71 -11.07
CA PRO A 647 6.58 35.06 -12.36
C PRO A 647 6.12 33.60 -12.22
N PHE A 648 4.93 33.31 -12.73
CA PHE A 648 4.28 32.01 -12.64
C PHE A 648 4.34 31.31 -13.99
N TYR A 649 4.66 30.02 -13.96
CA TYR A 649 4.74 29.17 -15.13
C TYR A 649 3.95 27.87 -14.91
N ILE A 650 3.19 27.46 -15.92
CA ILE A 650 2.52 26.16 -15.95
C ILE A 650 3.42 25.20 -16.76
N ILE A 651 3.85 24.11 -16.14
CA ILE A 651 4.76 23.13 -16.75
C ILE A 651 4.14 21.74 -16.68
N GLY A 652 4.45 20.90 -17.66
CA GLY A 652 4.09 19.48 -17.62
C GLY A 652 4.76 18.68 -18.72
N GLU A 653 4.43 17.39 -18.77
CA GLU A 653 4.98 16.40 -19.69
C GLU A 653 3.87 15.53 -20.31
N SER A 654 4.15 14.80 -21.40
CA SER A 654 3.27 13.71 -21.86
C SER A 654 1.87 14.24 -22.22
N TYR A 655 0.79 13.63 -21.70
CA TYR A 655 -0.58 14.16 -21.79
C TYR A 655 -0.76 15.56 -21.15
N GLY A 656 0.22 16.04 -20.37
CA GLY A 656 0.39 17.44 -20.01
C GLY A 656 0.52 18.38 -21.22
N GLY A 657 0.83 17.85 -22.41
CA GLY A 657 0.66 18.55 -23.68
C GLY A 657 -0.78 19.02 -23.96
N VAL A 658 -1.79 18.31 -23.42
CA VAL A 658 -3.19 18.78 -23.39
C VAL A 658 -3.42 19.69 -22.19
N TYR A 659 -3.05 19.26 -20.97
CA TYR A 659 -3.33 20.01 -19.74
C TYR A 659 -2.72 21.42 -19.72
N VAL A 660 -1.47 21.58 -20.15
CA VAL A 660 -0.69 22.82 -19.99
C VAL A 660 -1.20 23.94 -20.90
N PRO A 661 -1.37 23.78 -22.23
CA PRO A 661 -1.96 24.82 -23.09
C PRO A 661 -3.41 25.12 -22.71
N MET A 662 -4.18 24.10 -22.31
CA MET A 662 -5.57 24.25 -21.91
C MET A 662 -5.73 25.07 -20.62
N LEU A 663 -5.03 24.68 -19.54
CA LEU A 663 -5.03 25.42 -18.28
C LEU A 663 -4.42 26.82 -18.45
N THR A 664 -3.42 26.98 -19.32
CA THR A 664 -2.85 28.30 -19.67
C THR A 664 -3.89 29.19 -20.36
N SER A 665 -4.57 28.67 -21.39
CA SER A 665 -5.65 29.40 -22.08
C SER A 665 -6.81 29.76 -21.16
N LEU A 666 -7.18 28.86 -20.24
CA LEU A 666 -8.20 29.11 -19.23
C LEU A 666 -7.74 30.18 -18.23
N LEU A 667 -6.52 30.06 -17.71
CA LEU A 667 -6.00 30.97 -16.69
C LEU A 667 -5.84 32.41 -17.23
N ILE A 668 -5.41 32.58 -18.49
CA ILE A 668 -5.42 33.91 -19.14
C ILE A 668 -6.83 34.49 -19.17
N GLN A 669 -7.84 33.71 -19.60
CA GLN A 669 -9.25 34.15 -19.60
C GLN A 669 -9.72 34.53 -18.18
N LYS A 670 -9.34 33.76 -17.16
CA LYS A 670 -9.70 33.99 -15.75
C LYS A 670 -9.02 35.21 -15.13
N ILE A 671 -7.78 35.50 -15.52
CA ILE A 671 -7.07 36.74 -15.17
C ILE A 671 -7.72 37.94 -15.87
N GLN A 672 -7.94 37.86 -17.19
CA GLN A 672 -8.53 38.96 -17.99
C GLN A 672 -9.98 39.28 -17.61
N SER A 673 -10.75 38.31 -17.10
CA SER A 673 -12.10 38.51 -16.54
C SER A 673 -12.12 38.91 -15.06
N GLY A 674 -10.98 38.88 -14.37
CA GLY A 674 -10.87 39.24 -12.95
C GLY A 674 -11.39 38.20 -11.94
N ASP A 675 -11.74 36.99 -12.39
CA ASP A 675 -12.16 35.86 -11.54
C ASP A 675 -10.99 35.32 -10.69
N ILE A 676 -9.75 35.49 -11.16
CA ILE A 676 -8.54 35.33 -10.34
C ILE A 676 -7.66 36.58 -10.48
N GLN A 677 -7.05 37.01 -9.37
CA GLN A 677 -6.31 38.27 -9.27
C GLN A 677 -4.92 38.02 -8.66
N ASN A 678 -4.00 38.97 -8.86
CA ASN A 678 -2.60 38.89 -8.41
C ASN A 678 -1.83 37.66 -8.92
N VAL A 679 -2.23 37.04 -10.04
CA VAL A 679 -1.44 35.97 -10.70
C VAL A 679 -0.69 36.58 -11.88
N ASN A 680 0.65 36.51 -11.84
CA ASN A 680 1.54 37.01 -12.88
C ASN A 680 2.03 35.82 -13.73
N LEU A 681 1.13 35.30 -14.57
CA LEU A 681 1.43 34.23 -15.53
C LEU A 681 2.36 34.78 -16.62
N VAL A 682 3.58 34.24 -16.71
CA VAL A 682 4.64 34.70 -17.63
C VAL A 682 4.92 33.69 -18.75
N GLY A 683 4.55 32.42 -18.57
CA GLY A 683 4.82 31.42 -19.58
C GLY A 683 4.28 30.03 -19.29
N MET A 684 4.57 29.11 -20.21
CA MET A 684 4.32 27.68 -20.05
C MET A 684 5.44 26.86 -20.68
N ALA A 685 5.64 25.62 -20.22
CA ALA A 685 6.57 24.68 -20.84
C ALA A 685 5.98 23.26 -20.91
N VAL A 686 6.24 22.55 -22.01
CA VAL A 686 5.77 21.18 -22.25
C VAL A 686 6.96 20.31 -22.65
N GLY A 687 7.17 19.22 -21.93
CA GLY A 687 8.13 18.16 -22.28
C GLY A 687 7.44 17.00 -22.99
N ASN A 688 7.89 16.61 -24.19
CA ASN A 688 7.37 15.45 -24.92
C ASN A 688 5.84 15.39 -24.90
N GLY A 689 5.18 16.37 -25.51
CA GLY A 689 3.76 16.61 -25.32
C GLY A 689 2.87 15.86 -26.30
N GLU A 690 1.68 15.43 -25.84
CA GLU A 690 0.60 15.09 -26.77
C GLU A 690 -0.08 16.38 -27.28
N LEU A 691 0.66 17.22 -28.02
CA LEU A 691 0.14 18.50 -28.52
C LEU A 691 -0.87 18.32 -29.66
N ASN A 692 -0.68 17.30 -30.49
CA ASN A 692 -1.62 16.92 -31.55
C ASN A 692 -1.40 15.44 -31.89
N SER A 693 -2.32 14.57 -31.46
CA SER A 693 -2.19 13.11 -31.56
C SER A 693 -2.15 12.62 -33.02
N ILE A 694 -2.72 13.38 -33.96
CA ILE A 694 -2.74 13.08 -35.41
C ILE A 694 -1.37 13.38 -36.03
N ILE A 695 -0.81 14.56 -35.77
CA ILE A 695 0.53 14.95 -36.26
C ILE A 695 1.60 14.03 -35.65
N GLY A 696 1.49 13.72 -34.35
CA GLY A 696 2.39 12.78 -33.67
C GLY A 696 2.32 11.36 -34.24
N SER A 697 1.12 10.84 -34.55
CA SER A 697 0.94 9.52 -35.17
C SER A 697 1.47 9.47 -36.61
N ASN A 698 1.30 10.55 -37.38
CA ASN A 698 1.89 10.68 -38.72
C ASN A 698 3.43 10.68 -38.68
N SER A 699 4.03 11.46 -37.77
CA SER A 699 5.50 11.58 -37.67
C SER A 699 6.14 10.30 -37.13
N LEU A 700 5.46 9.59 -36.22
CA LEU A 700 5.89 8.34 -35.61
C LEU A 700 6.25 7.26 -36.66
N LEU A 701 5.44 7.09 -37.71
CA LEU A 701 5.73 6.14 -38.79
C LEU A 701 7.07 6.42 -39.48
N SER A 702 7.42 7.71 -39.64
CA SER A 702 8.71 8.12 -40.21
C SER A 702 9.84 7.92 -39.21
N ASP A 703 9.58 8.19 -37.93
CA ASP A 703 10.55 8.09 -36.86
C ASP A 703 11.01 6.63 -36.64
N MET A 704 10.04 5.72 -36.52
CA MET A 704 10.26 4.27 -36.46
C MET A 704 11.03 3.76 -37.69
N TYR A 705 10.85 4.37 -38.87
CA TYR A 705 11.58 3.95 -40.06
C TYR A 705 13.04 4.42 -40.06
N TYR A 706 13.29 5.71 -39.80
CA TYR A 706 14.66 6.25 -39.85
C TYR A 706 15.54 5.81 -38.66
N HIS A 707 14.92 5.41 -37.55
CA HIS A 707 15.60 4.74 -36.45
C HIS A 707 15.70 3.20 -36.61
N GLY A 708 15.19 2.64 -37.71
CA GLY A 708 15.42 1.26 -38.10
C GLY A 708 14.53 0.20 -37.45
N TYR A 709 13.42 0.61 -36.81
CA TYR A 709 12.39 -0.30 -36.32
C TYR A 709 11.54 -0.88 -37.47
N LEU A 710 11.08 -0.05 -38.41
CA LEU A 710 10.34 -0.51 -39.59
C LEU A 710 11.29 -0.99 -40.70
N GLY A 711 11.00 -2.17 -41.26
CA GLY A 711 11.78 -2.73 -42.35
C GLY A 711 11.56 -2.01 -43.70
N THR A 712 12.54 -2.11 -44.61
CA THR A 712 12.41 -1.56 -45.98
C THR A 712 11.21 -2.10 -46.74
N GLY A 713 10.76 -3.33 -46.42
CA GLY A 713 9.54 -3.93 -46.98
C GLY A 713 8.27 -3.23 -46.49
N GLU A 714 8.13 -3.02 -45.18
CA GLU A 714 6.98 -2.34 -44.57
C GLU A 714 6.88 -0.89 -45.04
N TRP A 715 8.00 -0.18 -45.07
CA TRP A 715 8.08 1.19 -45.61
C TRP A 715 7.71 1.23 -47.11
N SER A 716 8.05 0.18 -47.88
CA SER A 716 7.62 0.05 -49.28
C SER A 716 6.13 -0.28 -49.44
N MET A 717 5.47 -0.82 -48.41
CA MET A 717 4.01 -1.00 -48.38
C MET A 717 3.32 0.33 -48.03
N LEU A 718 3.81 1.05 -47.02
CA LEU A 718 3.34 2.40 -46.68
C LEU A 718 3.50 3.37 -47.88
N ALA A 719 4.56 3.24 -48.70
CA ALA A 719 4.76 4.00 -49.93
C ALA A 719 3.59 3.84 -50.93
N GLN A 720 3.09 2.62 -51.09
CA GLN A 720 1.97 2.31 -52.00
C GLN A 720 0.67 2.95 -51.48
N CYS A 721 0.46 2.93 -50.17
CA CYS A 721 -0.70 3.54 -49.52
C CYS A 721 -0.76 5.07 -49.66
N CYS A 722 0.41 5.70 -49.78
CA CYS A 722 0.56 7.14 -49.99
C CYS A 722 0.58 7.56 -51.48
N ASN A 723 0.83 6.62 -52.41
CA ASN A 723 1.05 6.90 -53.84
C ASN A 723 2.17 7.94 -54.09
N THR A 724 3.27 7.86 -53.32
CA THR A 724 4.41 8.80 -53.42
C THR A 724 5.76 8.06 -53.44
N THR A 725 6.85 8.77 -53.74
CA THR A 725 8.20 8.19 -53.74
C THR A 725 8.77 8.04 -52.34
N TYR A 726 9.70 7.10 -52.16
CA TYR A 726 10.41 6.84 -50.91
C TYR A 726 11.00 8.12 -50.26
N GLN A 727 11.49 9.09 -51.04
CA GLN A 727 12.04 10.35 -50.52
C GLN A 727 10.99 11.34 -50.01
N LEU A 728 9.72 11.18 -50.38
CA LEU A 728 8.60 12.07 -50.04
C LEU A 728 7.62 11.45 -49.04
N LEU A 729 7.71 10.14 -48.82
CA LEU A 729 6.86 9.39 -47.88
C LEU A 729 6.84 9.93 -46.44
N PRO A 730 7.91 10.55 -45.89
CA PRO A 730 7.85 11.16 -44.55
C PRO A 730 6.86 12.32 -44.43
N PHE A 731 6.47 12.93 -45.55
CA PHE A 731 5.50 14.03 -45.61
C PHE A 731 4.12 13.55 -46.09
N CYS A 732 3.82 12.26 -45.92
CA CYS A 732 2.53 11.71 -46.31
C CYS A 732 1.40 12.14 -45.36
N PRO A 733 0.24 12.57 -45.87
CA PRO A 733 -0.96 12.80 -45.06
C PRO A 733 -1.64 11.46 -44.73
N PHE A 734 -0.97 10.61 -43.93
CA PHE A 734 -1.51 9.32 -43.49
C PHE A 734 -2.79 9.50 -42.65
N ASP A 735 -2.99 10.65 -42.01
CA ASP A 735 -4.21 11.10 -41.34
C ASP A 735 -5.46 11.06 -42.22
N GLN A 736 -5.32 10.98 -43.55
CA GLN A 736 -6.46 10.75 -44.44
C GLN A 736 -7.03 9.34 -44.30
N ARG A 737 -6.25 8.38 -43.77
CA ARG A 737 -6.51 6.92 -43.71
C ARG A 737 -6.93 6.36 -42.34
N TYR A 738 -6.67 7.10 -41.26
CA TYR A 738 -7.06 6.70 -39.90
C TYR A 738 -7.66 7.87 -39.12
N TYR A 739 -8.31 7.58 -38.00
CA TYR A 739 -8.71 8.57 -37.00
C TYR A 739 -8.24 8.12 -35.61
N VAL A 740 -8.05 9.08 -34.70
CA VAL A 740 -7.73 8.78 -33.29
C VAL A 740 -9.03 8.78 -32.48
N SER A 741 -9.27 7.72 -31.72
CA SER A 741 -10.44 7.55 -30.84
C SER A 741 -10.27 8.33 -29.52
N SER A 742 -11.35 8.46 -28.74
CA SER A 742 -11.32 9.09 -27.40
C SER A 742 -10.52 8.30 -26.36
N ASP A 743 -10.18 7.05 -26.65
CA ASP A 743 -9.22 6.24 -25.87
C ASP A 743 -7.74 6.55 -26.22
N GLY A 744 -7.48 7.20 -27.37
CA GLY A 744 -6.15 7.54 -27.87
C GLY A 744 -5.60 6.60 -28.97
N SER A 745 -6.30 5.51 -29.29
CA SER A 745 -5.87 4.53 -30.31
C SER A 745 -6.22 4.99 -31.72
N ALA A 746 -5.41 4.58 -32.70
CA ALA A 746 -5.67 4.82 -34.12
C ALA A 746 -6.59 3.74 -34.72
N TYR A 747 -7.62 4.14 -35.46
CA TYR A 747 -8.56 3.23 -36.14
C TYR A 747 -8.63 3.53 -37.64
N PRO A 748 -8.73 2.51 -38.51
CA PRO A 748 -8.89 2.70 -39.96
C PRO A 748 -10.21 3.41 -40.28
N LYS A 749 -10.24 4.28 -41.31
CA LYS A 749 -11.50 4.93 -41.73
C LYS A 749 -12.38 4.00 -42.54
N ASP A 750 -11.80 3.24 -43.47
CA ASP A 750 -12.45 2.04 -44.03
C ASP A 750 -11.75 0.77 -43.49
N PRO A 751 -12.39 -0.01 -42.60
CA PRO A 751 -11.83 -1.27 -42.12
C PRO A 751 -11.72 -2.36 -43.21
N ASN A 752 -12.17 -2.10 -44.44
CA ASN A 752 -11.99 -2.97 -45.60
C ASN A 752 -10.80 -2.55 -46.50
N ASP A 753 -10.27 -1.33 -46.35
CA ASP A 753 -9.10 -0.88 -47.11
C ASP A 753 -7.80 -1.39 -46.44
N ALA A 754 -6.97 -2.09 -47.22
CA ALA A 754 -5.74 -2.72 -46.71
C ALA A 754 -4.69 -1.71 -46.25
N CYS A 755 -4.71 -0.49 -46.76
CA CYS A 755 -3.83 0.60 -46.40
C CYS A 755 -4.31 1.36 -45.15
N ASP A 756 -5.61 1.62 -45.03
CA ASP A 756 -6.22 2.15 -43.80
C ASP A 756 -5.87 1.24 -42.60
N ASN A 757 -6.06 -0.08 -42.78
CA ASN A 757 -5.69 -1.09 -41.78
C ASN A 757 -4.18 -1.10 -41.49
N LEU A 758 -3.31 -1.13 -42.53
CA LEU A 758 -1.85 -1.15 -42.35
C LEU A 758 -1.34 0.08 -41.57
N ILE A 759 -1.90 1.26 -41.84
CA ILE A 759 -1.49 2.50 -41.20
C ILE A 759 -1.89 2.50 -39.73
N ALA A 760 -3.15 2.16 -39.42
CA ALA A 760 -3.63 2.05 -38.04
C ALA A 760 -2.88 0.98 -37.23
N ASP A 761 -2.63 -0.19 -37.84
CA ASP A 761 -1.78 -1.26 -37.28
C ASP A 761 -0.39 -0.72 -36.92
N LYS A 762 0.31 -0.07 -37.86
CA LYS A 762 1.70 0.38 -37.62
C LYS A 762 1.80 1.53 -36.61
N ILE A 763 0.77 2.36 -36.46
CA ILE A 763 0.68 3.37 -35.39
C ILE A 763 0.48 2.68 -34.03
N ASN A 764 -0.53 1.81 -33.90
CA ASN A 764 -0.85 1.15 -32.63
C ASN A 764 0.24 0.15 -32.17
N ASN A 765 1.01 -0.40 -33.10
CA ASN A 765 2.03 -1.42 -32.81
C ASN A 765 3.05 -1.00 -31.75
N VAL A 766 3.34 0.30 -31.57
CA VAL A 766 4.30 0.79 -30.55
C VAL A 766 3.88 0.52 -29.10
N TRP A 767 2.59 0.25 -28.88
CA TRP A 767 2.02 -0.05 -27.56
C TRP A 767 1.85 -1.56 -27.29
N THR A 768 2.28 -2.43 -28.21
CA THR A 768 2.08 -3.89 -28.12
C THR A 768 3.13 -4.60 -27.27
N GLU A 769 2.79 -5.76 -26.70
CA GLU A 769 3.76 -6.66 -26.03
C GLU A 769 4.97 -7.00 -26.92
N ASP A 770 4.75 -7.14 -28.24
CA ASP A 770 5.81 -7.50 -29.19
C ASP A 770 6.75 -6.33 -29.50
N MET A 771 6.28 -5.07 -29.51
CA MET A 771 7.20 -3.91 -29.60
C MET A 771 7.93 -3.69 -28.28
N LEU A 772 7.21 -3.76 -27.15
CA LEU A 772 7.75 -3.62 -25.79
C LEU A 772 8.72 -4.74 -25.38
N LEU A 773 8.87 -5.79 -26.21
CA LEU A 773 9.90 -6.83 -26.12
C LEU A 773 11.26 -6.41 -26.70
N TYR A 774 11.30 -5.47 -27.65
CA TYR A 774 12.54 -5.09 -28.37
C TYR A 774 12.90 -3.61 -28.29
N SER A 775 11.92 -2.71 -28.09
CA SER A 775 12.13 -1.27 -27.88
C SER A 775 11.32 -0.80 -26.68
N ASP A 776 11.82 0.18 -25.95
CA ASP A 776 11.02 0.91 -24.96
C ASP A 776 10.39 2.11 -25.69
N VAL A 777 9.08 2.31 -25.52
CA VAL A 777 8.33 3.37 -26.22
C VAL A 777 8.72 4.76 -25.71
N TYR A 778 9.11 4.85 -24.44
CA TYR A 778 9.52 6.10 -23.80
C TYR A 778 10.98 6.44 -24.02
N ASN A 779 11.85 5.46 -24.31
CA ASN A 779 13.22 5.71 -24.76
C ASN A 779 13.73 4.53 -25.60
N GLN A 780 13.84 4.69 -26.93
CA GLN A 780 14.26 3.59 -27.81
C GLN A 780 15.66 3.00 -27.56
N ASN A 781 16.50 3.64 -26.73
CA ASN A 781 17.82 3.15 -26.32
C ASN A 781 17.82 2.55 -24.89
N GLN A 782 16.65 2.27 -24.31
CA GLN A 782 16.51 1.86 -22.90
C GLN A 782 16.29 0.34 -22.68
N ASP A 783 17.24 -0.24 -21.96
CA ASP A 783 17.27 -1.65 -21.54
C ASP A 783 16.66 -1.87 -20.14
N CYS A 784 15.43 -1.42 -19.89
CA CYS A 784 14.77 -1.68 -18.60
C CYS A 784 13.89 -2.95 -18.63
N TYR A 785 14.07 -3.85 -17.66
CA TYR A 785 13.46 -5.19 -17.63
C TYR A 785 13.09 -5.72 -16.22
N GLN A 786 13.00 -4.82 -15.24
CA GLN A 786 12.69 -5.13 -13.84
C GLN A 786 11.84 -4.00 -13.25
N GLN A 787 10.56 -3.95 -13.62
CA GLN A 787 9.57 -3.03 -13.04
C GLN A 787 8.27 -3.78 -12.74
N THR A 788 7.65 -3.46 -11.60
CA THR A 788 6.34 -4.01 -11.19
C THR A 788 5.22 -2.97 -11.18
N SER A 789 5.56 -1.71 -10.94
CA SER A 789 4.69 -0.54 -11.05
C SER A 789 4.55 -0.07 -12.50
N TYR A 790 3.41 0.57 -12.79
CA TYR A 790 3.13 1.12 -14.12
C TYR A 790 3.78 2.50 -14.29
N LEU A 791 4.66 2.62 -15.28
CA LEU A 791 5.24 3.89 -15.71
C LEU A 791 4.49 4.39 -16.93
N LEU A 792 3.75 5.49 -16.76
CA LEU A 792 2.90 6.11 -17.79
C LEU A 792 2.07 5.07 -18.56
N GLY A 793 1.33 4.21 -17.85
CA GLY A 793 0.49 3.17 -18.46
C GLY A 793 1.18 1.84 -18.80
N SER A 794 2.51 1.75 -18.81
CA SER A 794 3.25 0.54 -19.25
C SER A 794 3.93 -0.24 -18.10
N VAL A 795 4.05 -1.57 -18.25
CA VAL A 795 4.80 -2.47 -17.34
C VAL A 795 5.68 -3.42 -18.15
N ARG A 796 6.95 -3.55 -17.78
CA ARG A 796 7.88 -4.55 -18.34
C ARG A 796 8.18 -5.67 -17.36
N SER A 797 7.37 -6.73 -17.45
CA SER A 797 7.46 -7.90 -16.57
C SER A 797 8.79 -8.67 -16.65
N ALA A 798 9.15 -9.37 -15.58
CA ALA A 798 10.31 -10.29 -15.58
C ALA A 798 10.19 -11.46 -16.58
N LYS A 799 8.98 -11.77 -17.08
CA LYS A 799 8.79 -12.76 -18.17
C LYS A 799 9.31 -12.22 -19.51
N THR A 800 9.18 -10.91 -19.74
CA THR A 800 9.72 -10.20 -20.91
C THR A 800 11.24 -10.38 -20.98
N ARG A 801 11.95 -10.20 -19.85
CA ARG A 801 13.40 -10.48 -19.71
C ARG A 801 13.78 -11.91 -20.13
N GLN A 802 12.96 -12.91 -19.76
CA GLN A 802 13.20 -14.31 -20.16
C GLN A 802 12.96 -14.54 -21.66
N LYS A 803 11.86 -14.02 -22.22
CA LYS A 803 11.56 -14.07 -23.68
C LYS A 803 12.74 -13.51 -24.50
N VAL A 804 13.26 -12.33 -24.13
CA VAL A 804 14.40 -11.68 -24.81
C VAL A 804 15.65 -12.55 -24.74
N VAL A 805 16.05 -13.00 -23.54
CA VAL A 805 17.26 -13.83 -23.35
C VAL A 805 17.17 -15.16 -24.13
N GLU A 806 15.98 -15.73 -24.32
CA GLU A 806 15.79 -16.90 -25.19
C GLU A 806 15.83 -16.56 -26.69
N HIS A 807 15.25 -15.43 -27.11
CA HIS A 807 15.34 -14.97 -28.51
C HIS A 807 16.80 -14.71 -28.90
N THR A 808 17.53 -13.93 -28.10
CA THR A 808 18.94 -13.59 -28.35
C THR A 808 19.81 -14.85 -28.40
N ARG A 809 19.55 -15.86 -27.56
CA ARG A 809 20.20 -17.19 -27.67
C ARG A 809 19.88 -17.92 -28.97
N LYS A 810 18.65 -17.84 -29.49
CA LYS A 810 18.28 -18.45 -30.78
C LYS A 810 19.02 -17.76 -31.94
N PHE A 811 19.05 -16.43 -31.95
CA PHE A 811 19.75 -15.63 -32.96
C PHE A 811 21.28 -15.89 -32.95
N ILE A 812 21.92 -15.84 -31.78
CA ILE A 812 23.37 -16.13 -31.65
C ILE A 812 23.69 -17.57 -32.10
N LYS A 813 22.84 -18.56 -31.78
CA LYS A 813 23.00 -19.94 -32.27
C LYS A 813 22.94 -20.07 -33.79
N GLN A 814 22.23 -19.17 -34.49
CA GLN A 814 22.20 -19.14 -35.96
C GLN A 814 23.47 -18.51 -36.55
N GLN A 815 24.05 -17.51 -35.88
CA GLN A 815 25.23 -16.76 -36.35
C GLN A 815 26.57 -17.50 -36.18
N LYS A 816 26.65 -18.51 -35.29
CA LYS A 816 27.83 -19.38 -35.06
C LYS A 816 29.13 -18.71 -34.59
N ASP A 817 29.15 -17.41 -34.29
CA ASP A 817 30.35 -16.74 -33.79
C ASP A 817 30.60 -17.05 -32.30
N ALA A 818 31.76 -17.63 -32.00
CA ALA A 818 32.14 -18.01 -30.65
C ALA A 818 32.43 -16.80 -29.73
N SER A 819 32.84 -15.66 -30.28
CA SER A 819 33.20 -14.45 -29.51
C SER A 819 32.02 -13.88 -28.72
N VAL A 820 30.81 -13.99 -29.28
CA VAL A 820 29.56 -13.48 -28.68
C VAL A 820 29.11 -14.33 -27.49
N THR A 821 29.54 -15.60 -27.38
CA THR A 821 29.18 -16.49 -26.26
C THR A 821 29.57 -15.90 -24.90
N ASN A 822 30.76 -15.31 -24.81
CA ASN A 822 31.27 -14.66 -23.60
C ASN A 822 30.40 -13.46 -23.17
N TYR A 823 29.73 -12.80 -24.12
CA TYR A 823 28.82 -11.67 -23.87
C TYR A 823 27.54 -12.13 -23.15
N VAL A 824 27.05 -13.34 -23.46
CA VAL A 824 25.85 -13.93 -22.86
C VAL A 824 26.13 -14.46 -21.43
N ASP A 825 27.35 -14.88 -21.13
CA ASP A 825 27.73 -15.28 -19.77
C ASP A 825 28.14 -14.08 -18.88
N ALA A 826 28.60 -12.96 -19.45
CA ALA A 826 28.65 -11.68 -18.72
C ALA A 826 27.25 -11.24 -18.25
N TYR A 827 26.23 -11.45 -19.10
CA TYR A 827 24.81 -11.21 -18.84
C TYR A 827 24.21 -12.01 -17.65
N ARG A 828 24.97 -12.94 -17.05
CA ARG A 828 24.56 -13.77 -15.90
C ARG A 828 25.12 -13.32 -14.55
N TYR A 829 26.15 -12.47 -14.51
CA TYR A 829 26.97 -12.31 -13.30
C TYR A 829 26.88 -10.95 -12.60
N ASN A 830 26.38 -9.91 -13.24
CA ASN A 830 26.09 -8.65 -12.55
C ASN A 830 24.72 -8.71 -11.87
N ASN A 831 24.74 -8.61 -10.55
CA ASN A 831 23.56 -8.56 -9.68
C ASN A 831 23.27 -7.11 -9.21
N ASP A 832 23.87 -6.14 -9.89
CA ASP A 832 23.77 -4.70 -9.63
C ASP A 832 22.61 -4.08 -10.43
N ASN A 833 22.01 -3.01 -9.92
CA ASN A 833 20.86 -2.31 -10.53
C ASN A 833 21.25 -1.42 -11.73
N TYR A 834 22.20 -1.87 -12.56
CA TYR A 834 22.82 -1.09 -13.62
C TYR A 834 23.29 -2.01 -14.73
N ASN A 835 22.86 -1.76 -15.97
CA ASN A 835 23.23 -2.59 -17.12
C ASN A 835 24.58 -2.12 -17.71
N PRO A 836 25.70 -2.88 -17.56
CA PRO A 836 27.01 -2.48 -18.09
C PRO A 836 27.11 -2.61 -19.63
N ILE A 837 26.06 -3.10 -20.29
CA ILE A 837 25.93 -3.26 -21.75
C ILE A 837 24.97 -2.21 -22.33
N SER A 838 24.36 -1.34 -21.51
CA SER A 838 23.39 -0.32 -21.94
C SER A 838 23.90 0.49 -23.14
N THR A 839 23.04 0.64 -24.14
CA THR A 839 23.30 1.44 -25.34
C THR A 839 23.26 2.94 -25.09
N ASP A 840 22.83 3.40 -23.90
CA ASP A 840 23.03 4.77 -23.44
C ASP A 840 24.52 5.00 -23.06
N PRO A 841 25.29 5.79 -23.84
CA PRO A 841 26.70 6.05 -23.55
C PRO A 841 26.92 6.93 -22.30
N LEU A 842 25.87 7.45 -21.66
CA LEU A 842 25.94 8.33 -20.49
C LEU A 842 25.51 7.66 -19.17
N GLY A 843 25.01 6.42 -19.21
CA GLY A 843 24.96 5.56 -18.03
C GLY A 843 23.62 5.39 -17.30
N GLY A 844 22.65 4.77 -17.98
CA GLY A 844 21.72 3.83 -17.35
C GLY A 844 20.57 4.41 -16.52
N PHE A 845 19.36 4.31 -17.08
CA PHE A 845 18.08 4.52 -16.40
C PHE A 845 17.95 3.70 -15.09
N PRO A 846 17.61 4.31 -13.94
CA PRO A 846 17.45 3.60 -12.67
C PRO A 846 16.11 2.85 -12.62
N CYS A 847 16.06 1.64 -13.21
CA CYS A 847 14.84 0.83 -13.35
C CYS A 847 13.94 0.75 -12.10
N PHE A 848 14.55 0.60 -10.92
CA PHE A 848 13.87 0.48 -9.64
C PHE A 848 13.17 1.77 -9.19
N GLY A 849 13.42 2.91 -9.84
CA GLY A 849 13.01 4.23 -9.35
C GLY A 849 11.50 4.38 -9.15
N THR A 850 10.69 3.82 -10.06
CA THR A 850 9.22 3.85 -9.99
C THR A 850 8.68 2.98 -8.86
N ASP A 851 9.21 1.75 -8.73
CA ASP A 851 8.85 0.81 -7.65
C ASP A 851 9.28 1.36 -6.28
N ALA A 852 10.51 1.89 -6.19
CA ALA A 852 11.04 2.49 -4.97
C ALA A 852 10.33 3.80 -4.58
N ALA A 853 9.85 4.59 -5.54
CA ALA A 853 8.98 5.74 -5.28
C ALA A 853 7.63 5.30 -4.71
N ALA A 854 7.04 4.24 -5.26
CA ALA A 854 5.75 3.72 -4.79
C ALA A 854 5.83 3.11 -3.40
N ASP A 855 6.80 2.23 -3.15
CA ASP A 855 7.04 1.66 -1.82
C ASP A 855 7.42 2.73 -0.79
N TYR A 856 8.16 3.77 -1.19
CA TYR A 856 8.47 4.91 -0.34
C TYR A 856 7.21 5.72 0.03
N LEU A 857 6.39 6.11 -0.96
CA LEU A 857 5.19 6.92 -0.69
C LEU A 857 4.10 6.14 0.05
N ASN A 858 4.09 4.81 0.00
CA ASN A 858 3.14 4.00 0.76
C ASN A 858 3.53 3.73 2.23
N GLN A 859 4.74 4.08 2.68
CA GLN A 859 5.13 3.95 4.08
C GLN A 859 4.24 4.82 4.99
N PRO A 860 3.60 4.27 6.05
CA PRO A 860 2.69 5.02 6.92
C PRO A 860 3.31 6.30 7.51
N GLU A 861 4.59 6.27 7.86
CA GLU A 861 5.35 7.42 8.34
C GLU A 861 5.57 8.49 7.26
N VAL A 862 5.68 8.11 5.98
CA VAL A 862 5.81 9.03 4.84
C VAL A 862 4.46 9.66 4.54
N ARG A 863 3.40 8.85 4.45
CA ARG A 863 2.01 9.32 4.26
C ARG A 863 1.62 10.33 5.34
N LYS A 864 1.96 10.04 6.60
CA LYS A 864 1.74 10.94 7.75
C LYS A 864 2.60 12.20 7.69
N ALA A 865 3.84 12.12 7.22
CA ALA A 865 4.70 13.30 7.02
C ALA A 865 4.21 14.20 5.88
N LEU A 866 3.50 13.64 4.91
CA LEU A 866 2.85 14.35 3.80
C LEU A 866 1.38 14.74 4.09
N HIS A 867 0.91 14.56 5.32
CA HIS A 867 -0.45 14.92 5.77
C HIS A 867 -1.58 14.22 5.01
N VAL A 868 -1.33 13.03 4.46
CA VAL A 868 -2.33 12.17 3.81
C VAL A 868 -3.30 11.62 4.87
N PRO A 869 -4.63 11.85 4.77
CA PRO A 869 -5.60 11.43 5.78
C PRO A 869 -5.65 9.91 6.02
N ASP A 870 -5.85 9.52 7.28
CA ASP A 870 -5.94 8.11 7.71
C ASP A 870 -7.01 7.31 6.96
N PHE A 871 -8.10 7.94 6.49
CA PHE A 871 -9.14 7.25 5.71
C PHE A 871 -8.70 6.84 4.30
N LEU A 872 -7.64 7.43 3.76
CA LEU A 872 -7.02 7.02 2.49
C LEU A 872 -5.97 5.91 2.67
N SER A 873 -5.68 5.46 3.89
CA SER A 873 -4.61 4.49 4.21
C SER A 873 -4.69 3.16 3.43
N LYS A 874 -5.88 2.79 2.93
CA LYS A 874 -6.10 1.59 2.10
C LYS A 874 -5.86 1.80 0.60
N THR A 875 -5.88 3.04 0.12
CA THR A 875 -5.55 3.38 -1.27
C THR A 875 -4.03 3.34 -1.41
N THR A 876 -3.52 2.32 -2.09
CA THR A 876 -2.09 2.21 -2.43
C THR A 876 -1.74 3.29 -3.45
N TRP A 877 -0.78 4.15 -3.12
CA TRP A 877 -0.25 5.12 -4.09
C TRP A 877 0.46 4.38 -5.23
N GLY A 878 0.17 4.77 -6.47
CA GLY A 878 0.91 4.36 -7.65
C GLY A 878 1.31 5.57 -8.49
N PHE A 879 2.34 5.41 -9.32
CA PHE A 879 2.78 6.46 -10.26
C PHE A 879 1.66 6.84 -11.24
N CYS A 880 0.84 5.87 -11.66
CA CYS A 880 -0.38 6.05 -12.42
C CYS A 880 -1.50 5.19 -11.83
N ASN A 881 -2.69 5.77 -11.64
CA ASN A 881 -3.83 5.04 -11.09
C ASN A 881 -4.61 4.35 -12.22
N LEU A 882 -4.11 3.17 -12.60
CA LEU A 882 -4.74 2.26 -13.57
C LEU A 882 -5.63 1.20 -12.90
N VAL A 883 -5.39 0.89 -11.62
CA VAL A 883 -6.16 -0.10 -10.86
C VAL A 883 -7.47 0.51 -10.33
N ASP A 884 -7.42 1.79 -9.98
CA ASP A 884 -8.59 2.61 -9.62
C ASP A 884 -9.14 3.40 -10.83
N ASP A 885 -8.99 2.84 -12.03
CA ASP A 885 -9.79 3.11 -13.24
C ASP A 885 -9.75 4.53 -13.85
N VAL A 886 -8.96 5.47 -13.31
CA VAL A 886 -8.90 6.88 -13.77
C VAL A 886 -8.45 7.01 -15.23
N ASN A 887 -7.34 6.37 -15.62
CA ASN A 887 -6.83 6.43 -16.99
C ASN A 887 -7.78 5.77 -18.00
N TYR A 888 -8.41 4.66 -17.60
CA TYR A 888 -9.29 3.86 -18.47
C TYR A 888 -10.64 4.54 -18.73
N ASN A 889 -11.20 5.24 -17.73
CA ASN A 889 -12.44 6.01 -17.87
C ASN A 889 -12.20 7.48 -18.27
N TYR A 890 -10.97 7.86 -18.65
CA TYR A 890 -10.65 9.22 -19.06
C TYR A 890 -11.11 9.48 -20.50
N VAL A 891 -12.06 10.39 -20.67
CA VAL A 891 -12.57 10.79 -21.98
C VAL A 891 -11.68 11.91 -22.54
N ARG A 892 -10.76 11.55 -23.45
CA ARG A 892 -9.98 12.53 -24.22
C ARG A 892 -10.94 13.34 -25.11
N GLN A 893 -11.01 14.65 -24.91
CA GLN A 893 -11.86 15.56 -25.70
C GLN A 893 -11.09 16.26 -26.82
N TYR A 894 -9.79 16.49 -26.64
CA TYR A 894 -8.96 17.26 -27.56
C TYR A 894 -7.77 16.43 -28.07
N ASN A 895 -7.80 16.03 -29.35
CA ASN A 895 -6.66 15.43 -30.06
C ASN A 895 -5.84 16.44 -30.89
N ASP A 896 -6.23 17.72 -30.86
CA ASP A 896 -5.48 18.87 -31.38
C ASP A 896 -5.57 20.03 -30.38
N THR A 897 -4.44 20.35 -29.73
CA THR A 897 -4.36 21.45 -28.77
C THR A 897 -4.19 22.82 -29.45
N GLY A 898 -4.07 22.87 -30.78
CA GLY A 898 -3.87 24.10 -31.56
C GLY A 898 -4.92 25.19 -31.30
N ILE A 899 -6.14 24.80 -30.92
CA ILE A 899 -7.19 25.73 -30.50
C ILE A 899 -6.84 26.52 -29.23
N PHE A 900 -6.04 25.96 -28.31
CA PHE A 900 -5.57 26.66 -27.11
C PHE A 900 -4.39 27.58 -27.44
N PHE A 901 -3.48 27.17 -28.33
CA PHE A 901 -2.41 28.05 -28.85
C PHE A 901 -3.01 29.26 -29.62
N ASP A 902 -4.05 29.04 -30.43
CA ASP A 902 -4.81 30.12 -31.07
C ASP A 902 -5.38 31.10 -30.02
N ARG A 903 -6.05 30.60 -28.97
CA ARG A 903 -6.61 31.44 -27.90
C ARG A 903 -5.53 32.23 -27.15
N ILE A 904 -4.39 31.60 -26.84
CA ILE A 904 -3.24 32.25 -26.21
C ILE A 904 -2.72 33.40 -27.10
N LEU A 905 -2.52 33.15 -28.40
CA LEU A 905 -2.05 34.17 -29.36
C LEU A 905 -3.08 35.29 -29.57
N GLN A 906 -4.38 34.97 -29.60
CA GLN A 906 -5.48 35.95 -29.69
C GLN A 906 -5.61 36.83 -28.45
N SER A 907 -5.29 36.31 -27.27
CA SER A 907 -5.46 37.01 -25.99
C SER A 907 -4.59 38.26 -25.81
N GLN A 908 -3.54 38.40 -26.63
CA GLN A 908 -2.47 39.40 -26.49
C GLN A 908 -1.73 39.39 -25.14
N HIS A 909 -1.96 38.38 -24.29
CA HIS A 909 -1.25 38.23 -23.01
C HIS A 909 0.22 37.87 -23.26
N PRO A 910 1.21 38.59 -22.68
CA PRO A 910 2.62 38.29 -22.90
C PRO A 910 3.01 36.90 -22.39
N MET A 911 3.54 36.04 -23.27
CA MET A 911 3.82 34.63 -22.95
C MET A 911 5.16 34.15 -23.48
N LYS A 912 5.92 33.48 -22.61
CA LYS A 912 7.07 32.64 -22.98
C LYS A 912 6.61 31.19 -23.06
N ILE A 913 6.74 30.57 -24.22
CA ILE A 913 6.41 29.16 -24.45
C ILE A 913 7.72 28.41 -24.73
N LEU A 914 7.86 27.22 -24.15
CA LEU A 914 8.90 26.25 -24.50
C LEU A 914 8.27 24.88 -24.73
N ILE A 915 8.39 24.37 -25.95
CA ILE A 915 8.16 22.96 -26.25
C ILE A 915 9.53 22.30 -26.32
N TYR A 916 9.75 21.26 -25.51
CA TYR A 916 11.00 20.52 -25.49
C TYR A 916 10.78 19.02 -25.61
N ASN A 917 11.63 18.32 -26.35
CA ASN A 917 11.46 16.90 -26.63
C ASN A 917 12.79 16.16 -26.51
N GLY A 918 12.79 15.01 -25.84
CA GLY A 918 13.84 14.02 -26.03
C GLY A 918 13.87 13.50 -27.47
N ASP A 919 15.06 13.45 -28.10
CA ASP A 919 15.23 12.96 -29.48
C ASP A 919 15.20 11.42 -29.62
N THR A 920 14.85 10.69 -28.55
CA THR A 920 14.73 9.21 -28.54
C THR A 920 13.43 8.68 -27.95
N ASP A 921 12.37 9.51 -27.87
CA ASP A 921 11.01 9.13 -27.45
C ASP A 921 10.12 8.81 -28.66
N TYR A 922 9.33 7.71 -28.58
CA TYR A 922 8.31 7.41 -29.59
C TYR A 922 6.89 7.83 -29.15
N ALA A 923 6.61 7.92 -27.85
CA ALA A 923 5.26 8.21 -27.35
C ALA A 923 4.79 9.63 -27.73
N CYS A 924 5.66 10.62 -27.61
CA CYS A 924 5.44 12.01 -28.05
C CYS A 924 6.69 12.53 -28.77
N ASN A 925 6.98 11.88 -29.90
CA ASN A 925 8.20 12.08 -30.68
C ASN A 925 8.46 13.54 -31.10
N PHE A 926 9.73 13.94 -31.11
CA PHE A 926 10.15 15.32 -31.34
C PHE A 926 9.74 15.90 -32.71
N MET A 927 9.54 15.05 -33.73
CA MET A 927 9.11 15.51 -35.05
C MET A 927 7.65 15.97 -35.04
N GLY A 928 6.78 15.30 -34.28
CA GLY A 928 5.36 15.67 -34.18
C GLY A 928 5.17 17.05 -33.56
N ASP A 929 5.79 17.26 -32.40
CA ASP A 929 5.78 18.55 -31.70
C ASP A 929 6.48 19.66 -32.50
N GLN A 930 7.58 19.34 -33.21
CA GLN A 930 8.19 20.28 -34.15
C GLN A 930 7.19 20.68 -35.24
N TRP A 931 6.59 19.73 -35.96
CA TRP A 931 5.67 20.03 -37.07
C TRP A 931 4.44 20.82 -36.59
N PHE A 932 3.93 20.52 -35.40
CA PHE A 932 2.86 21.27 -34.75
C PHE A 932 3.27 22.73 -34.48
N VAL A 933 4.41 22.96 -33.82
CA VAL A 933 4.90 24.32 -33.51
C VAL A 933 5.21 25.11 -34.79
N GLU A 934 5.81 24.48 -35.80
CA GLU A 934 6.09 25.12 -37.10
C GLU A 934 4.79 25.44 -37.86
N GLY A 935 3.76 24.60 -37.73
CA GLY A 935 2.41 24.85 -38.23
C GLY A 935 1.74 26.06 -37.57
N ILE A 936 1.75 26.13 -36.23
CA ILE A 936 1.23 27.28 -35.46
C ILE A 936 2.00 28.56 -35.82
N ALA A 937 3.33 28.50 -35.90
CA ALA A 937 4.16 29.65 -36.27
C ALA A 937 3.88 30.15 -37.69
N SER A 938 3.69 29.24 -38.64
CA SER A 938 3.30 29.57 -40.02
C SER A 938 1.90 30.22 -40.09
N LYS A 939 0.92 29.59 -39.44
CA LYS A 939 -0.49 30.05 -39.36
C LYS A 939 -0.62 31.47 -38.79
N TRP A 940 0.19 31.81 -37.79
CA TRP A 940 0.18 33.11 -37.12
C TRP A 940 1.25 34.10 -37.62
N GLY A 941 2.03 33.74 -38.64
CA GLY A 941 3.07 34.60 -39.21
C GLY A 941 4.20 34.97 -38.23
N LEU A 942 4.50 34.08 -37.27
CA LEU A 942 5.52 34.33 -36.24
C LEU A 942 6.92 34.39 -36.86
N ALA A 943 7.67 35.46 -36.58
CA ALA A 943 9.01 35.64 -37.11
C ALA A 943 9.99 34.64 -36.45
N THR A 944 10.83 33.96 -37.24
CA THR A 944 11.92 33.15 -36.69
C THR A 944 13.01 34.08 -36.14
N THR A 945 13.09 34.22 -34.81
CA THR A 945 14.05 35.08 -34.11
C THR A 945 15.37 34.38 -33.82
N ILE A 946 15.35 33.06 -33.64
CA ILE A 946 16.55 32.21 -33.53
C ILE A 946 16.41 31.08 -34.54
N PRO A 947 17.30 30.98 -35.56
CA PRO A 947 17.26 29.89 -36.52
C PRO A 947 17.64 28.55 -35.87
N TYR A 948 17.22 27.44 -36.48
CA TYR A 948 17.54 26.10 -35.99
C TYR A 948 19.06 25.90 -35.90
N ASN A 949 19.56 25.71 -34.68
CA ASN A 949 20.99 25.58 -34.39
C ASN A 949 21.23 24.63 -33.20
N ALA A 950 22.43 24.07 -33.10
CA ALA A 950 22.81 23.24 -31.96
C ALA A 950 22.96 24.09 -30.67
N TRP A 951 22.59 23.52 -29.52
CA TRP A 951 22.90 24.07 -28.20
C TRP A 951 23.80 23.12 -27.40
N ILE A 952 24.66 23.68 -26.55
CA ILE A 952 25.80 22.99 -25.93
C ILE A 952 25.62 22.87 -24.41
N PHE A 953 25.73 21.65 -23.88
CA PHE A 953 25.93 21.40 -22.45
C PHE A 953 27.41 21.06 -22.21
N ARG A 954 28.08 21.85 -21.37
CA ARG A 954 29.54 21.78 -21.16
C ARG A 954 30.31 21.93 -22.48
N ASN A 955 30.75 20.81 -23.08
CA ASN A 955 31.51 20.74 -24.33
C ASN A 955 30.88 19.75 -25.34
N GLN A 956 29.58 19.44 -25.22
CA GLN A 956 28.86 18.48 -26.08
C GLN A 956 27.56 19.07 -26.59
N ILE A 957 27.13 18.67 -27.80
CA ILE A 957 25.82 19.02 -28.33
C ILE A 957 24.76 18.36 -27.45
N ALA A 958 23.96 19.20 -26.78
CA ALA A 958 22.86 18.78 -25.92
C ALA A 958 21.53 18.70 -26.67
N GLY A 959 21.50 19.13 -27.93
CA GLY A 959 20.36 19.05 -28.84
C GLY A 959 20.33 20.25 -29.79
N TYR A 960 19.16 20.56 -30.33
CA TYR A 960 18.95 21.68 -31.25
C TYR A 960 17.83 22.59 -30.76
N ALA A 961 17.93 23.90 -31.02
CA ALA A 961 16.98 24.90 -30.60
C ALA A 961 16.57 25.82 -31.77
N LYS A 962 15.30 26.25 -31.76
CA LYS A 962 14.71 27.24 -32.69
C LYS A 962 13.75 28.14 -31.92
N GLN A 963 13.61 29.41 -32.31
CA GLN A 963 12.66 30.34 -31.69
C GLN A 963 11.82 31.09 -32.72
N PHE A 964 10.53 31.18 -32.45
CA PHE A 964 9.55 32.01 -33.14
C PHE A 964 9.03 33.10 -32.20
N ALA A 965 8.65 34.27 -32.73
CA ALA A 965 8.08 35.35 -31.91
C ALA A 965 7.06 36.23 -32.65
N SER A 966 6.14 36.79 -31.86
CA SER A 966 5.36 38.00 -32.15
C SER A 966 5.74 39.12 -31.17
N GLU A 967 4.98 40.21 -31.14
CA GLU A 967 5.15 41.29 -30.15
C GLU A 967 4.94 40.83 -28.70
N HIS A 968 4.07 39.85 -28.48
CA HIS A 968 3.66 39.41 -27.12
C HIS A 968 4.09 37.98 -26.79
N VAL A 969 4.21 37.09 -27.77
CA VAL A 969 4.46 35.66 -27.54
C VAL A 969 5.79 35.23 -28.15
N LYS A 970 6.59 34.47 -27.40
CA LYS A 970 7.80 33.79 -27.87
C LYS A 970 7.64 32.29 -27.71
N ILE A 971 7.84 31.51 -28.78
CA ILE A 971 7.81 30.05 -28.76
C ILE A 971 9.21 29.53 -29.02
N ASN A 972 9.77 28.82 -28.04
CA ASN A 972 11.01 28.06 -28.19
C ASN A 972 10.65 26.61 -28.48
N LEU A 973 11.35 26.00 -29.42
CA LEU A 973 11.28 24.58 -29.76
C LEU A 973 12.68 24.00 -29.58
N VAL A 974 12.84 23.01 -28.70
CA VAL A 974 14.18 22.51 -28.32
C VAL A 974 14.22 20.99 -28.19
N THR A 975 15.09 20.32 -28.93
CA THR A 975 15.39 18.90 -28.68
C THR A 975 16.44 18.73 -27.58
N VAL A 976 16.36 17.63 -26.84
CA VAL A 976 17.35 17.19 -25.85
C VAL A 976 17.92 15.84 -26.27
N LYS A 977 19.22 15.84 -26.55
CA LYS A 977 19.90 14.74 -27.23
C LYS A 977 20.08 13.50 -26.33
N GLY A 978 19.63 12.36 -26.84
CA GLY A 978 19.68 11.06 -26.20
C GLY A 978 18.74 10.94 -25.00
N ALA A 979 17.79 11.86 -24.84
CA ALA A 979 16.70 11.73 -23.88
C ALA A 979 15.49 11.09 -24.54
N GLY A 980 14.79 10.24 -23.79
CA GLY A 980 13.42 9.85 -24.06
C GLY A 980 12.41 10.83 -23.48
N HIS A 981 11.23 10.30 -23.14
CA HIS A 981 10.05 11.03 -22.71
C HIS A 981 10.27 11.83 -21.41
N MET A 982 10.80 11.17 -20.38
CA MET A 982 11.15 11.77 -19.08
C MET A 982 12.52 12.45 -19.16
N VAL A 983 12.61 13.52 -19.96
CA VAL A 983 13.85 14.26 -20.22
C VAL A 983 14.68 14.64 -18.97
N PRO A 984 14.09 15.04 -17.82
CA PRO A 984 14.84 15.32 -16.59
C PRO A 984 15.37 14.06 -15.88
N MET A 985 14.82 12.88 -16.15
CA MET A 985 15.34 11.59 -15.67
C MET A 985 16.55 11.13 -16.50
N ASP A 986 16.42 11.17 -17.83
CA ASP A 986 17.44 10.66 -18.75
C ASP A 986 18.64 11.62 -18.89
N ARG A 987 18.38 12.93 -18.92
CA ARG A 987 19.38 13.98 -19.14
C ARG A 987 19.23 15.12 -18.12
N PRO A 988 19.35 14.84 -16.81
CA PRO A 988 19.11 15.82 -15.73
C PRO A 988 19.98 17.08 -15.84
N GLY A 989 21.28 16.93 -16.18
CA GLY A 989 22.19 18.07 -16.38
C GLY A 989 21.77 19.00 -17.52
N PRO A 990 21.63 18.49 -18.76
CA PRO A 990 21.04 19.24 -19.87
C PRO A 990 19.67 19.84 -19.57
N ALA A 991 18.73 19.08 -18.99
CA ALA A 991 17.40 19.56 -18.64
C ALA A 991 17.44 20.74 -17.65
N MET A 992 18.29 20.66 -16.62
CA MET A 992 18.53 21.74 -15.67
C MET A 992 19.09 23.00 -16.35
N GLN A 993 20.02 22.86 -17.31
CA GLN A 993 20.55 23.99 -18.08
C GLN A 993 19.49 24.61 -19.00
N LEU A 994 18.73 23.78 -19.72
CA LEU A 994 17.65 24.23 -20.61
C LEU A 994 16.59 25.04 -19.86
N MET A 995 16.06 24.48 -18.76
CA MET A 995 15.09 25.17 -17.91
C MET A 995 15.65 26.46 -17.31
N SER A 996 16.79 26.38 -16.61
CA SER A 996 17.31 27.55 -15.92
C SER A 996 17.65 28.70 -16.87
N ASN A 997 18.05 28.42 -18.11
CA ASN A 997 18.25 29.43 -19.13
C ASN A 997 16.93 29.97 -19.70
N PHE A 998 15.94 29.12 -20.00
CA PHE A 998 14.60 29.54 -20.46
C PHE A 998 13.93 30.51 -19.47
N PHE A 999 13.89 30.16 -18.18
CA PHE A 999 13.24 30.99 -17.16
C PHE A 999 13.99 32.30 -16.86
N ASN A 1000 15.30 32.36 -17.11
CA ASN A 1000 16.14 33.54 -16.90
C ASN A 1000 16.41 34.38 -18.17
N ASP A 1001 15.72 34.12 -19.30
CA ASP A 1001 15.97 34.75 -20.61
C ASP A 1001 17.44 34.68 -21.08
N ARG A 1002 18.13 33.57 -20.81
CA ARG A 1002 19.54 33.34 -21.21
C ARG A 1002 19.61 32.48 -22.46
N ASP A 1003 20.69 32.66 -23.21
CA ASP A 1003 21.08 31.74 -24.30
C ASP A 1003 21.25 30.31 -23.75
N PHE A 1004 20.71 29.29 -24.42
CA PHE A 1004 20.73 27.91 -23.94
C PHE A 1004 22.14 27.31 -23.77
N ASN A 1005 23.17 27.89 -24.41
CA ASN A 1005 24.58 27.55 -24.22
C ASN A 1005 25.18 28.10 -22.91
N SER A 1006 24.46 28.94 -22.17
CA SER A 1006 24.93 29.52 -20.91
C SER A 1006 25.10 28.43 -19.86
N SER A 1007 26.29 28.33 -19.26
CA SER A 1007 26.59 27.32 -18.24
C SER A 1007 25.75 27.52 -16.97
N VAL A 1008 25.27 26.41 -16.39
CA VAL A 1008 24.59 26.38 -15.09
C VAL A 1008 25.44 27.07 -14.01
N THR A 1009 24.82 27.98 -13.26
CA THR A 1009 25.47 28.78 -12.20
C THR A 1009 25.22 28.25 -10.78
N TYR A 1010 24.41 27.20 -10.65
CA TYR A 1010 24.06 26.55 -9.38
C TYR A 1010 25.03 25.41 -9.04
N SER A 1011 25.21 25.12 -7.75
CA SER A 1011 26.06 24.01 -7.31
C SER A 1011 25.40 22.67 -7.61
N THR A 1012 26.13 21.80 -8.33
CA THR A 1012 25.79 20.38 -8.55
C THR A 1012 26.69 19.44 -7.74
N ALA A 1013 27.27 19.93 -6.62
CA ALA A 1013 28.04 19.11 -5.69
C ALA A 1013 27.11 18.49 -4.63
N ASN A 1014 27.27 17.20 -4.37
CA ASN A 1014 26.46 16.49 -3.38
C ASN A 1014 26.59 17.12 -1.99
N THR A 1015 25.46 17.33 -1.33
CA THR A 1015 25.41 17.69 0.10
C THR A 1015 25.95 16.53 0.94
N PRO A 1016 26.78 16.76 1.97
CA PRO A 1016 27.23 15.70 2.87
C PRO A 1016 26.04 15.00 3.55
N LEU A 1017 26.07 13.66 3.56
CA LEU A 1017 25.09 12.83 4.26
C LEU A 1017 24.98 13.22 5.75
N LYS A 1018 23.79 13.05 6.35
CA LYS A 1018 23.59 13.17 7.80
C LYS A 1018 24.46 12.15 8.54
N GLU A 1019 24.86 12.48 9.78
CA GLU A 1019 25.86 11.73 10.56
C GLU A 1019 25.58 10.22 10.61
N GLN A 1020 24.31 9.86 10.89
CA GLN A 1020 23.83 8.47 10.94
C GLN A 1020 24.17 7.65 9.67
N TYR A 1021 24.02 8.24 8.48
CA TYR A 1021 24.26 7.56 7.21
C TYR A 1021 25.74 7.54 6.83
N ARG A 1022 26.53 8.58 7.21
CA ARG A 1022 28.00 8.53 7.09
C ARG A 1022 28.61 7.40 7.92
N ILE A 1023 28.12 7.21 9.15
CA ILE A 1023 28.54 6.10 10.01
C ILE A 1023 28.17 4.75 9.36
N GLN A 1024 26.95 4.61 8.83
CA GLN A 1024 26.50 3.38 8.18
C GLN A 1024 27.29 3.06 6.90
N GLU A 1025 27.62 4.06 6.08
CA GLU A 1025 28.50 3.94 4.91
C GLU A 1025 29.91 3.50 5.31
N MET A 1026 30.50 4.12 6.35
CA MET A 1026 31.83 3.75 6.85
C MET A 1026 31.86 2.31 7.37
N LEU A 1027 30.87 1.89 8.16
CA LEU A 1027 30.74 0.51 8.65
C LEU A 1027 30.58 -0.50 7.51
N THR A 1028 29.82 -0.15 6.49
CA THR A 1028 29.63 -0.97 5.28
C THR A 1028 30.96 -1.14 4.52
N ASN A 1029 31.69 -0.05 4.28
CA ASN A 1029 32.99 -0.07 3.62
C ASN A 1029 34.06 -0.84 4.42
N ILE A 1030 34.07 -0.73 5.76
CA ILE A 1030 34.94 -1.54 6.62
C ILE A 1030 34.61 -3.04 6.47
N THR A 1031 33.33 -3.40 6.48
CA THR A 1031 32.86 -4.79 6.36
C THR A 1031 33.21 -5.41 5.00
N ILE A 1032 33.04 -4.65 3.90
CA ILE A 1032 33.48 -5.05 2.56
C ILE A 1032 35.01 -5.25 2.53
N THR A 1033 35.76 -4.30 3.09
CA THR A 1033 37.24 -4.36 3.13
C THR A 1033 37.72 -5.60 3.88
N GLN A 1034 37.12 -5.93 5.03
CA GLN A 1034 37.43 -7.16 5.77
C GLN A 1034 37.13 -8.42 4.96
N LYS A 1035 35.99 -8.49 4.26
CA LYS A 1035 35.65 -9.62 3.36
C LYS A 1035 36.69 -9.80 2.24
N THR A 1036 37.29 -8.74 1.71
CA THR A 1036 38.37 -8.88 0.71
C THR A 1036 39.65 -9.54 1.28
N SER A 1037 39.91 -9.42 2.58
CA SER A 1037 41.05 -10.10 3.23
C SER A 1037 40.81 -11.61 3.36
N ALA A 1038 39.58 -12.01 3.68
CA ALA A 1038 39.15 -13.40 3.68
C ALA A 1038 39.19 -14.01 2.27
N TYR A 1039 38.75 -13.27 1.25
CA TYR A 1039 38.84 -13.69 -0.15
C TYR A 1039 40.29 -13.92 -0.61
N ARG A 1040 41.25 -13.09 -0.16
CA ARG A 1040 42.69 -13.31 -0.43
C ARG A 1040 43.22 -14.58 0.26
N LYS A 1041 42.77 -14.90 1.48
CA LYS A 1041 43.10 -16.17 2.15
C LYS A 1041 42.47 -17.36 1.43
N ALA A 1042 41.20 -17.29 1.04
CA ALA A 1042 40.54 -18.34 0.26
C ALA A 1042 41.26 -18.62 -1.07
N LYS A 1043 41.68 -17.57 -1.80
CA LYS A 1043 42.44 -17.69 -3.05
C LYS A 1043 43.89 -18.21 -2.86
N ALA A 1044 44.42 -18.17 -1.64
CA ALA A 1044 45.68 -18.83 -1.28
C ALA A 1044 45.45 -20.32 -0.92
N ILE A 1045 44.37 -20.66 -0.22
CA ILE A 1045 43.99 -22.03 0.13
C ILE A 1045 43.62 -22.84 -1.12
N ILE A 1046 42.90 -22.25 -2.07
CA ILE A 1046 42.58 -22.89 -3.37
C ILE A 1046 43.86 -23.21 -4.17
N ARG A 1047 44.95 -22.43 -3.98
CA ARG A 1047 46.27 -22.74 -4.55
C ARG A 1047 47.08 -23.79 -3.77
N GLN A 1048 46.56 -24.32 -2.66
CA GLN A 1048 47.10 -25.47 -1.94
C GLN A 1048 46.29 -26.75 -2.17
N SER A 1049 45.10 -26.67 -2.77
CA SER A 1049 44.31 -27.83 -3.22
C SER A 1049 44.63 -28.30 -4.64
N GLU A 1050 45.53 -27.63 -5.36
CA GLU A 1050 45.93 -27.99 -6.73
C GLU A 1050 47.39 -28.45 -6.80
N GLY A 1051 47.63 -29.63 -6.21
CA GLY A 1051 48.80 -30.48 -6.42
C GLY A 1051 48.41 -31.94 -6.09
N GLU A 1052 48.91 -32.97 -6.77
CA GLU A 1052 49.99 -33.02 -7.78
C GLU A 1052 49.67 -34.06 -8.86
N GLU A 1053 49.98 -33.77 -10.14
CA GLU A 1053 50.63 -34.76 -11.01
C GLU A 1053 51.28 -34.09 -12.24
N ALA A 1054 52.63 -34.02 -12.28
CA ALA A 1054 53.49 -33.91 -13.49
C ALA A 1054 54.96 -33.51 -13.17
N ALA A 1055 55.63 -34.21 -12.25
CA ALA A 1055 57.04 -33.94 -11.96
C ALA A 1055 57.99 -34.62 -12.99
N SER A 1056 58.32 -33.94 -14.11
CA SER A 1056 59.71 -33.74 -14.59
C SER A 1056 59.86 -33.40 -16.09
N ARG A 1057 60.49 -32.24 -16.40
CA ARG A 1057 61.81 -32.17 -17.09
C ARG A 1057 62.32 -30.73 -17.33
N VAL A 1058 63.36 -30.36 -16.56
CA VAL A 1058 64.59 -29.65 -17.00
C VAL A 1058 64.50 -28.27 -17.68
N LYS A 1059 64.85 -27.23 -16.89
CA LYS A 1059 65.60 -25.98 -17.23
C LYS A 1059 65.16 -25.08 -18.41
N ARG A 1060 64.91 -23.79 -18.10
CA ARG A 1060 65.93 -22.74 -18.38
C ARG A 1060 65.79 -21.41 -17.62
N GLU A 1061 66.94 -20.99 -17.09
CA GLU A 1061 67.51 -19.64 -16.85
C GLU A 1061 66.62 -18.38 -16.80
N THR A 1062 66.70 -17.73 -15.63
CA THR A 1062 66.33 -16.36 -15.21
C THR A 1062 66.66 -15.20 -16.16
N ARG A 1063 65.81 -14.15 -16.13
CA ARG A 1063 66.21 -12.71 -16.15
C ARG A 1063 65.25 -11.84 -15.29
N PRO A 1064 65.70 -10.70 -14.72
CA PRO A 1064 64.91 -9.87 -13.81
C PRO A 1064 64.17 -8.69 -14.49
N ASP A 1065 63.21 -8.10 -13.77
CA ASP A 1065 62.44 -6.92 -14.18
C ASP A 1065 63.25 -5.61 -14.23
N PRO A 1066 62.90 -4.67 -15.12
CA PRO A 1066 63.28 -3.25 -15.01
C PRO A 1066 62.31 -2.46 -14.11
N PRO A 1067 62.76 -1.38 -13.43
CA PRO A 1067 61.94 -0.63 -12.47
C PRO A 1067 60.96 0.37 -13.11
N ARG A 1068 59.90 0.72 -12.35
CA ARG A 1068 59.00 1.85 -12.69
C ARG A 1068 59.68 3.21 -12.43
N PRO A 1069 59.48 4.23 -13.28
CA PRO A 1069 59.75 5.63 -12.94
C PRO A 1069 58.59 6.26 -12.12
N PRO A 1070 58.80 7.42 -11.44
CA PRO A 1070 57.83 8.06 -10.56
C PRO A 1070 56.98 9.16 -11.27
N PRO A 1071 55.87 9.64 -10.65
CA PRO A 1071 55.01 10.67 -11.22
C PRO A 1071 55.52 12.11 -11.00
N GLY A 1072 55.35 13.02 -11.96
CA GLY A 1072 55.69 14.44 -11.77
C GLY A 1072 55.43 15.41 -12.93
N SER A 1073 54.35 16.21 -12.78
CA SER A 1073 54.21 17.63 -13.19
C SER A 1073 54.15 18.11 -14.66
N LYS A 1074 53.17 19.03 -14.86
CA LYS A 1074 53.21 20.33 -15.60
C LYS A 1074 53.04 20.41 -17.14
N GLU A 1075 52.13 21.33 -17.50
CA GLU A 1075 52.13 22.29 -18.63
C GLU A 1075 52.25 21.74 -20.07
N ALA A 1076 51.22 21.79 -20.94
CA ALA A 1076 50.49 22.94 -21.50
C ALA A 1076 51.33 23.79 -22.49
N ASP A 1077 51.05 23.71 -23.80
CA ASP A 1077 50.41 24.81 -24.56
C ASP A 1077 50.01 24.42 -26.02
N ARG A 1078 49.17 25.27 -26.65
CA ARG A 1078 49.00 25.57 -28.10
C ARG A 1078 48.45 24.56 -29.13
N VAL A 1079 47.23 24.91 -29.54
CA VAL A 1079 46.61 24.76 -30.88
C VAL A 1079 47.49 25.28 -32.04
N THR A 1080 47.50 24.58 -33.19
CA THR A 1080 47.51 25.05 -34.61
C THR A 1080 47.84 23.85 -35.54
N ALA A 1081 47.38 23.72 -36.80
CA ALA A 1081 46.32 24.38 -37.57
C ALA A 1081 45.79 23.44 -38.71
N LEU A 1082 44.69 23.84 -39.35
CA LEU A 1082 44.14 23.28 -40.62
C LEU A 1082 44.98 23.71 -41.86
N PRO A 1083 44.70 23.28 -43.12
CA PRO A 1083 43.89 22.14 -43.64
C PRO A 1083 44.58 21.32 -44.78
N GLY A 1084 43.91 20.29 -45.33
CA GLY A 1084 43.70 20.26 -46.79
C GLY A 1084 43.97 18.99 -47.65
N PHE A 1085 43.06 18.80 -48.61
CA PHE A 1085 43.22 18.24 -49.98
C PHE A 1085 43.37 16.72 -50.27
N SER A 1086 42.28 16.20 -50.86
CA SER A 1086 42.19 15.35 -52.06
C SER A 1086 42.53 13.85 -52.07
N TYR A 1087 41.46 13.06 -52.21
CA TYR A 1087 41.43 11.84 -53.04
C TYR A 1087 41.78 12.12 -54.51
N ILE A 1088 42.46 11.19 -55.20
CA ILE A 1088 42.05 10.68 -56.53
C ILE A 1088 42.87 9.44 -56.98
N ILE A 1089 42.14 8.38 -57.36
CA ILE A 1089 42.41 7.30 -58.35
C ILE A 1089 43.80 6.59 -58.40
N GLY A 1090 43.78 5.26 -58.25
CA GLY A 1090 44.81 4.31 -58.72
C GLY A 1090 44.22 2.91 -58.97
N LEU A 1091 44.38 2.33 -60.17
CA LEU A 1091 43.59 1.20 -60.67
C LEU A 1091 44.40 -0.08 -60.97
N LEU A 1092 43.72 -1.23 -60.82
CA LEU A 1092 43.91 -2.53 -61.54
C LEU A 1092 45.21 -3.36 -61.39
N LYS A 1093 45.05 -4.59 -60.87
CA LYS A 1093 45.09 -5.88 -61.63
C LYS A 1093 44.72 -7.06 -60.70
N HIS A 1094 43.76 -7.94 -61.05
CA HIS A 1094 43.91 -9.22 -61.82
C HIS A 1094 44.83 -10.25 -61.10
N LEU A 1095 44.50 -11.54 -60.90
CA LEU A 1095 43.59 -12.55 -61.52
C LEU A 1095 43.18 -13.63 -60.46
N SER A 1096 42.25 -14.60 -60.64
CA SER A 1096 41.06 -14.80 -61.51
C SER A 1096 40.34 -16.16 -61.24
N ILE A 1097 39.11 -16.34 -61.79
CA ILE A 1097 38.53 -17.63 -62.32
C ILE A 1097 38.11 -18.72 -61.29
N LYS A 1098 36.81 -19.01 -61.03
CA LYS A 1098 35.75 -19.74 -61.83
C LYS A 1098 35.71 -21.26 -61.52
N LEU A 1099 34.62 -22.06 -61.63
CA LEU A 1099 33.18 -21.91 -61.96
C LEU A 1099 32.34 -22.56 -60.80
N ARG A 1100 31.05 -22.99 -60.80
CA ARG A 1100 29.76 -23.02 -61.59
C ARG A 1100 28.63 -23.35 -60.55
N HIS A 1101 27.30 -23.50 -60.71
CA HIS A 1101 26.19 -23.49 -61.71
C HIS A 1101 24.92 -23.09 -60.87
N HIS A 1102 23.79 -22.51 -61.33
CA HIS A 1102 22.61 -23.03 -62.06
C HIS A 1102 21.93 -24.29 -61.48
N LEU A 1103 20.60 -24.44 -61.43
CA LEU A 1103 19.44 -23.76 -62.11
C LEU A 1103 18.46 -23.13 -61.07
N PHE A 1104 17.68 -22.06 -61.33
CA PHE A 1104 16.53 -21.85 -62.27
C PHE A 1104 15.32 -22.77 -62.02
N TYR A 1105 14.04 -22.33 -62.06
CA TYR A 1105 13.38 -21.01 -61.95
C TYR A 1105 11.86 -21.27 -61.84
N GLY A 1106 11.04 -20.30 -61.41
CA GLY A 1106 9.58 -20.42 -61.36
C GLY A 1106 8.93 -19.16 -60.80
#